data_AF-A0A937Z495-F1
#
_entry.id   AF-A0A937Z495-F1
#
_cell.length_a   1.000
_cell.length_b   1.000
_cell.length_c   1.000
_cell.angle_alpha   90.00
_cell.angle_beta   90.00
_cell.angle_gamma   90.00
#
_symmetry.space_group_name_H-M   'P 1'
#
loop_
_entity.id
_entity.type
_entity.pdbx_description
1 polymer ?
#
loop_
_entity_poly.entity_id
_entity_poly.type
_entity_poly.pdbx_seq_one_letter_code
_entity_poly.pdbx_strand_id
1 'polypeptide(L)'
;MRNQLAVTATAAALLALAAQTPAFAYWDDVHYHLTYYVARMVGYTPEQAYRVAAADLSADYAETTEPTQMSAMDYLAGAGEDSPEKQAPRWRFHAFRDETRFPGAIGDDPKGAEADEAIRDQQQALWDAARGERNRNLGVYLHFAQDRGQHFGFGSAFGHYFDPADPVNSTTKARQAGLALGGTVDWIDYRSPLAEGDVSTVTIEALSRFLADVSPRQQKRAYRPADIAAVVESLRAANSAPAPLASDELALYIAFIKARNGVGSAPALTAQQQAKFTRHADGPSLPAAEQVVAAALLAAGAMEEHVPGYLQARRAFTFDANGNVLPGQLDQYVITGSLKVNLAAEGAAPGPQVELVIKAPATFSSDAEYNLTKPALVPMPSSVTYEQIPIGKVQIEARLPGGEVLTSQVVDIVAQQNEVTLKLSAPGEKRVVWVLKEGYPKVGPPEALGAREFFGPRGQTEWDRLERTASPSAVTIHKRQEQGKTFVSDWVFSVTVSGVPPNAFREGDAFDLRIAGTTAGEKMEGDWHWTRHCYFTFGYSGFTVPRDAPWQRNLGVEIAPAAPTPSAEMAVRLTAPRYEDVADAEDAALNINVDQDVKLQWEWEHRLVSAQEAQGLLQGAGPPSPPTGGPGTGAVTGGGAQEPTPPAGPTSPGPSSPTAGPRLGLTARNVPGDDGQTRVVIAVVGAHSSFAGIAQPGDILVSVDGTDVVRARDVAAILAGRQVGDTVTVVLQRGDQVISVTATLLNRRAAGAAP
;
A
#
# COMPACT_ATOMS: atom_id res chain seq x y z
N MET A 1 -35.51 -55.35 2.97
CA MET A 1 -35.20 -54.47 4.12
C MET A 1 -33.73 -54.48 4.53
N ARG A 2 -33.10 -55.61 4.88
CA ARG A 2 -31.65 -55.63 5.26
C ARG A 2 -30.71 -55.07 4.17
N ASN A 3 -30.95 -55.40 2.89
CA ASN A 3 -30.13 -54.88 1.78
C ASN A 3 -30.36 -53.39 1.50
N GLN A 4 -31.55 -52.84 1.79
CA GLN A 4 -31.80 -51.40 1.66
C GLN A 4 -31.15 -50.62 2.80
N LEU A 5 -31.21 -51.12 4.04
CA LEU A 5 -30.52 -50.51 5.18
C LEU A 5 -28.99 -50.50 5.01
N ALA A 6 -28.41 -51.57 4.45
CA ALA A 6 -26.98 -51.61 4.14
C ALA A 6 -26.60 -50.61 3.04
N VAL A 7 -27.38 -50.53 1.95
CA VAL A 7 -27.11 -49.57 0.85
C VAL A 7 -27.30 -48.12 1.31
N THR A 8 -28.30 -47.82 2.14
CA THR A 8 -28.50 -46.47 2.69
C THR A 8 -27.42 -46.09 3.71
N ALA A 9 -26.95 -47.02 4.54
CA ALA A 9 -25.85 -46.78 5.48
C ALA A 9 -24.51 -46.59 4.75
N THR A 10 -24.21 -47.38 3.73
CA THR A 10 -23.01 -47.22 2.89
C THR A 10 -23.07 -45.95 2.06
N ALA A 11 -24.23 -45.57 1.51
CA ALA A 11 -24.40 -44.29 0.82
C ALA A 11 -24.27 -43.09 1.78
N ALA A 12 -24.83 -43.17 2.99
CA ALA A 12 -24.68 -42.11 4.00
C ALA A 12 -23.24 -41.99 4.53
N ALA A 13 -22.50 -43.11 4.61
CA ALA A 13 -21.07 -43.11 4.91
C ALA A 13 -20.25 -42.52 3.74
N LEU A 14 -20.53 -42.91 2.49
CA LEU A 14 -19.88 -42.36 1.29
C LEU A 14 -20.15 -40.84 1.13
N LEU A 15 -21.38 -40.39 1.34
CA LEU A 15 -21.72 -38.96 1.41
C LEU A 15 -21.11 -38.26 2.64
N ALA A 16 -20.61 -38.98 3.64
CA ALA A 16 -19.98 -38.33 4.79
C ALA A 16 -18.62 -37.70 4.48
N LEU A 17 -18.05 -38.05 3.33
CA LEU A 17 -16.62 -37.94 3.04
C LEU A 17 -16.33 -36.86 1.99
N ALA A 18 -17.36 -36.40 1.29
CA ALA A 18 -17.30 -35.35 0.28
C ALA A 18 -17.36 -33.92 0.84
N ALA A 19 -17.33 -33.77 2.17
CA ALA A 19 -17.60 -32.53 2.87
C ALA A 19 -16.40 -32.00 3.67
N GLN A 20 -15.19 -32.29 3.20
CA GLN A 20 -14.00 -31.73 3.81
C GLN A 20 -13.92 -30.24 3.49
N THR A 21 -13.92 -29.41 4.53
CA THR A 21 -13.35 -28.06 4.43
C THR A 21 -11.84 -28.17 4.63
N PRO A 22 -11.04 -27.36 3.93
CA PRO A 22 -9.59 -27.38 4.05
C PRO A 22 -9.09 -27.18 5.48
N ALA A 23 -7.97 -27.84 5.79
CA ALA A 23 -7.19 -27.68 7.02
C ALA A 23 -6.09 -26.68 6.73
N PHE A 24 -6.31 -25.41 7.06
CA PHE A 24 -5.32 -24.35 6.86
C PHE A 24 -4.83 -23.91 8.22
N ALA A 25 -3.56 -24.05 8.62
CA ALA A 25 -3.12 -23.69 9.99
C ALA A 25 -3.29 -22.21 10.32
N TYR A 26 -3.27 -21.36 9.31
CA TYR A 26 -3.84 -20.04 9.40
C TYR A 26 -4.62 -19.71 8.15
N TRP A 27 -5.56 -18.80 8.30
CA TRP A 27 -6.28 -18.26 7.16
C TRP A 27 -5.46 -17.18 6.46
N ASP A 28 -5.92 -16.77 5.26
CA ASP A 28 -5.23 -15.77 4.45
C ASP A 28 -5.03 -14.40 5.14
N ASP A 29 -5.65 -14.12 6.29
CA ASP A 29 -5.34 -12.91 7.04
C ASP A 29 -3.95 -12.95 7.70
N VAL A 30 -3.44 -14.13 8.02
CA VAL A 30 -2.05 -14.31 8.52
C VAL A 30 -1.08 -14.51 7.36
N HIS A 31 -1.24 -15.61 6.61
CA HIS A 31 -0.30 -16.00 5.54
C HIS A 31 -0.13 -14.92 4.46
N TYR A 32 -1.16 -14.12 4.21
CA TYR A 32 -1.06 -13.02 3.26
C TYR A 32 -0.96 -11.67 3.93
N HIS A 33 -1.98 -11.23 4.68
CA HIS A 33 -2.06 -9.83 5.11
C HIS A 33 -1.02 -9.48 6.17
N LEU A 34 -0.83 -10.33 7.19
CA LEU A 34 0.23 -10.12 8.19
C LEU A 34 1.62 -10.22 7.54
N THR A 35 1.87 -11.24 6.73
CA THR A 35 3.15 -11.39 6.01
C THR A 35 3.47 -10.17 5.14
N TYR A 36 2.49 -9.68 4.37
CA TYR A 36 2.63 -8.47 3.55
C TYR A 36 3.00 -7.25 4.40
N TYR A 37 2.24 -7.01 5.47
CA TYR A 37 2.49 -5.88 6.39
C TYR A 37 3.90 -5.95 6.97
N VAL A 38 4.30 -7.10 7.53
CA VAL A 38 5.60 -7.25 8.17
C VAL A 38 6.73 -7.08 7.15
N ALA A 39 6.61 -7.64 5.94
CA ALA A 39 7.61 -7.46 4.88
C ALA A 39 7.81 -5.97 4.55
N ARG A 40 6.73 -5.19 4.44
CA ARG A 40 6.82 -3.74 4.24
C ARG A 40 7.51 -3.05 5.41
N MET A 41 7.18 -3.40 6.64
CA MET A 41 7.81 -2.82 7.84
C MET A 41 9.31 -3.16 7.97
N VAL A 42 9.77 -4.28 7.41
CA VAL A 42 11.19 -4.67 7.38
C VAL A 42 11.97 -3.91 6.29
N GLY A 43 11.30 -3.41 5.25
CA GLY A 43 11.90 -2.61 4.16
C GLY A 43 11.81 -3.24 2.77
N TYR A 44 11.01 -4.30 2.59
CA TYR A 44 10.73 -4.88 1.26
C TYR A 44 9.92 -3.89 0.43
N THR A 45 10.16 -3.77 -0.88
CA THR A 45 9.29 -2.97 -1.77
C THR A 45 7.86 -3.55 -1.83
N PRO A 46 6.84 -2.78 -2.28
CA PRO A 46 5.48 -3.32 -2.45
C PRO A 46 5.42 -4.59 -3.31
N GLU A 47 6.21 -4.63 -4.38
CA GLU A 47 6.31 -5.77 -5.31
C GLU A 47 6.97 -6.98 -4.62
N GLN A 48 8.08 -6.78 -3.91
CA GLN A 48 8.72 -7.86 -3.15
C GLN A 48 7.81 -8.40 -2.04
N ALA A 49 7.17 -7.52 -1.28
CA ALA A 49 6.24 -7.91 -0.21
C ALA A 49 5.05 -8.71 -0.76
N TYR A 50 4.51 -8.32 -1.92
CA TYR A 50 3.49 -9.08 -2.61
C TYR A 50 3.97 -10.47 -2.99
N ARG A 51 5.14 -10.59 -3.63
CA ARG A 51 5.68 -11.89 -4.07
C ARG A 51 5.96 -12.84 -2.90
N VAL A 52 6.42 -12.32 -1.76
CA VAL A 52 6.61 -13.14 -0.54
C VAL A 52 5.27 -13.58 0.03
N ALA A 53 4.34 -12.65 0.29
CA ALA A 53 3.03 -12.96 0.86
C ALA A 53 2.18 -13.85 -0.05
N ALA A 54 2.28 -13.68 -1.36
CA ALA A 54 1.58 -14.53 -2.32
C ALA A 54 2.19 -15.93 -2.42
N ALA A 55 3.51 -16.07 -2.23
CA ALA A 55 4.16 -17.38 -2.15
C ALA A 55 3.84 -18.12 -0.85
N ASP A 56 3.76 -17.39 0.27
CA ASP A 56 3.26 -17.86 1.56
C ASP A 56 1.83 -18.42 1.36
N LEU A 57 0.90 -17.56 0.92
CA LEU A 57 -0.48 -17.98 0.68
C LEU A 57 -0.64 -19.08 -0.39
N SER A 58 0.11 -19.04 -1.50
CA SER A 58 -0.06 -20.02 -2.58
C SER A 58 0.26 -21.45 -2.14
N ALA A 59 1.06 -21.65 -1.08
CA ALA A 59 1.39 -22.97 -0.57
C ALA A 59 0.14 -23.75 -0.13
N ASP A 60 -0.86 -23.06 0.43
CA ASP A 60 -2.15 -23.63 0.81
C ASP A 60 -3.04 -24.02 -0.37
N TYR A 61 -2.85 -23.42 -1.55
CA TYR A 61 -3.79 -23.52 -2.67
C TYR A 61 -3.22 -24.20 -3.92
N ALA A 62 -1.91 -24.47 -3.96
CA ALA A 62 -1.30 -25.18 -5.07
C ALA A 62 -1.51 -26.69 -4.91
N GLU A 63 -1.98 -27.35 -5.97
CA GLU A 63 -2.37 -28.77 -5.96
C GLU A 63 -1.33 -29.72 -5.31
N THR A 64 -0.03 -29.43 -5.47
CA THR A 64 1.09 -30.26 -4.99
C THR A 64 1.51 -29.97 -3.54
N THR A 65 1.08 -28.86 -2.97
CA THR A 65 1.46 -28.41 -1.62
C THR A 65 0.26 -28.27 -0.70
N GLU A 66 -0.94 -28.09 -1.26
CA GLU A 66 -2.20 -27.91 -0.56
C GLU A 66 -2.38 -29.03 0.50
N PRO A 67 -2.72 -28.66 1.75
CA PRO A 67 -2.86 -29.63 2.83
C PRO A 67 -4.05 -30.59 2.58
N THR A 68 -5.02 -30.17 1.78
CA THR A 68 -6.15 -30.98 1.31
C THR A 68 -5.97 -31.56 -0.09
N GLN A 69 -4.99 -32.46 -0.27
CA GLN A 69 -4.88 -33.28 -1.48
C GLN A 69 -5.97 -34.36 -1.65
N MET A 70 -7.10 -34.24 -0.95
CA MET A 70 -8.19 -35.19 -1.07
C MET A 70 -9.36 -34.53 -1.76
N SER A 71 -9.56 -34.87 -3.04
CA SER A 71 -10.85 -34.67 -3.62
C SER A 71 -11.87 -35.55 -2.86
N ALA A 72 -13.11 -35.07 -2.76
CA ALA A 72 -14.24 -35.87 -2.30
C ALA A 72 -14.29 -37.26 -2.97
N MET A 73 -13.84 -37.35 -4.23
CA MET A 73 -13.79 -38.56 -5.03
C MET A 73 -12.66 -39.52 -4.62
N ASP A 74 -11.49 -39.01 -4.22
CA ASP A 74 -10.36 -39.82 -3.76
C ASP A 74 -10.69 -40.56 -2.46
N TYR A 75 -11.39 -39.88 -1.56
CA TYR A 75 -11.90 -40.52 -0.37
C TYR A 75 -12.93 -41.61 -0.75
N LEU A 76 -13.92 -41.27 -1.59
CA LEU A 76 -14.96 -42.20 -2.04
C LEU A 76 -14.41 -43.46 -2.71
N ALA A 77 -13.27 -43.36 -3.39
CA ALA A 77 -12.62 -44.46 -4.07
C ALA A 77 -11.85 -45.41 -3.13
N GLY A 78 -11.76 -45.09 -1.83
CA GLY A 78 -10.93 -45.85 -0.89
C GLY A 78 -9.43 -45.77 -1.22
N ALA A 79 -9.02 -44.76 -2.00
CA ALA A 79 -7.62 -44.46 -2.23
C ALA A 79 -7.07 -43.85 -0.94
N GLY A 80 -6.70 -44.73 -0.01
CA GLY A 80 -6.52 -44.46 1.42
C GLY A 80 -5.82 -43.14 1.73
N GLU A 81 -6.31 -42.48 2.79
CA GLU A 81 -5.68 -41.33 3.48
C GLU A 81 -4.20 -41.60 3.85
N ASP A 82 -3.81 -42.88 3.90
CA ASP A 82 -2.48 -43.34 4.26
C ASP A 82 -1.48 -43.39 3.10
N SER A 83 -1.85 -43.00 1.87
CA SER A 83 -0.85 -43.01 0.80
C SER A 83 0.24 -41.98 1.12
N PRO A 84 1.54 -42.38 1.19
CA PRO A 84 2.62 -41.47 1.53
C PRO A 84 2.69 -40.26 0.61
N GLU A 85 2.23 -40.41 -0.63
CA GLU A 85 2.15 -39.35 -1.64
C GLU A 85 1.18 -38.23 -1.23
N LYS A 86 0.05 -38.56 -0.60
CA LYS A 86 -0.96 -37.58 -0.16
C LYS A 86 -0.63 -36.93 1.18
N GLN A 87 0.08 -37.65 2.04
CA GLN A 87 0.55 -37.09 3.32
C GLN A 87 1.81 -36.25 3.16
N ALA A 88 2.62 -36.52 2.13
CA ALA A 88 3.87 -35.80 1.85
C ALA A 88 3.73 -34.27 1.88
N PRO A 89 2.76 -33.64 1.19
CA PRO A 89 2.59 -32.20 1.27
C PRO A 89 2.36 -31.67 2.69
N ARG A 90 1.54 -32.36 3.49
CA ARG A 90 1.18 -31.94 4.85
C ARG A 90 2.39 -31.85 5.77
N TRP A 91 3.22 -32.88 5.84
CA TRP A 91 4.41 -32.81 6.69
C TRP A 91 5.57 -32.03 6.05
N ARG A 92 5.58 -31.84 4.72
CA ARG A 92 6.61 -31.04 4.02
C ARG A 92 6.38 -29.53 4.10
N PHE A 93 5.14 -29.09 4.02
CA PHE A 93 4.78 -27.67 3.89
C PHE A 93 3.98 -27.15 5.08
N HIS A 94 3.33 -28.02 5.87
CA HIS A 94 2.41 -27.62 6.94
C HIS A 94 2.85 -28.10 8.33
N ALA A 95 4.14 -28.24 8.62
CA ALA A 95 4.67 -28.51 9.98
C ALA A 95 3.96 -29.60 10.83
N PHE A 96 3.21 -30.52 10.21
CA PHE A 96 2.58 -31.65 10.89
C PHE A 96 3.60 -32.74 11.17
N ARG A 97 3.37 -33.51 12.23
CA ARG A 97 4.17 -34.71 12.50
C ARG A 97 3.87 -35.75 11.43
N ASP A 98 4.90 -36.17 10.69
CA ASP A 98 4.81 -37.20 9.65
C ASP A 98 4.40 -38.54 10.26
N GLU A 99 3.10 -38.87 10.22
CA GLU A 99 2.56 -40.11 10.80
C GLU A 99 2.93 -41.34 9.97
N THR A 100 3.37 -41.17 8.72
CA THR A 100 3.90 -42.28 7.91
C THR A 100 5.26 -42.75 8.42
N ARG A 101 6.11 -41.79 8.82
CA ARG A 101 7.45 -42.04 9.37
C ARG A 101 7.42 -42.30 10.88
N PHE A 102 6.53 -41.61 11.60
CA PHE A 102 6.42 -41.64 13.05
C PHE A 102 5.00 -42.03 13.48
N PRO A 103 4.58 -43.30 13.22
CA PRO A 103 3.23 -43.73 13.55
C PRO A 103 2.98 -43.62 15.05
N GLY A 104 1.87 -42.96 15.41
CA GLY A 104 1.47 -42.70 16.79
C GLY A 104 1.92 -41.35 17.34
N ALA A 105 2.74 -40.57 16.63
CA ALA A 105 3.37 -39.35 17.14
C ALA A 105 2.41 -38.18 17.49
N ILE A 106 1.08 -38.35 17.47
CA ILE A 106 0.13 -37.33 17.91
C ILE A 106 0.27 -37.11 19.44
N GLY A 107 0.32 -35.85 19.88
CA GLY A 107 0.32 -35.51 21.31
C GLY A 107 1.61 -35.84 22.05
N ASP A 108 1.50 -36.46 23.23
CA ASP A 108 2.66 -36.80 24.09
C ASP A 108 3.23 -38.21 23.82
N ASP A 109 2.99 -38.77 22.65
CA ASP A 109 3.53 -40.09 22.27
C ASP A 109 5.08 -40.10 22.29
N PRO A 110 5.73 -41.22 22.66
CA PRO A 110 7.20 -41.32 22.69
C PRO A 110 7.91 -40.91 21.41
N LYS A 111 7.26 -41.02 20.23
CA LYS A 111 7.83 -40.58 18.95
C LYS A 111 7.63 -39.10 18.64
N GLY A 112 6.86 -38.37 19.46
CA GLY A 112 6.59 -36.95 19.25
C GLY A 112 7.87 -36.10 19.16
N ALA A 113 8.87 -36.39 20.00
CA ALA A 113 10.14 -35.66 19.98
C ALA A 113 10.94 -35.87 18.67
N GLU A 114 10.98 -37.10 18.15
CA GLU A 114 11.62 -37.41 16.87
C GLU A 114 10.89 -36.74 15.69
N ALA A 115 9.55 -36.69 15.75
CA ALA A 115 8.74 -36.00 14.76
C ALA A 115 8.94 -34.47 14.81
N ASP A 116 9.05 -33.88 16.00
CA ASP A 116 9.33 -32.45 16.18
C ASP A 116 10.74 -32.08 15.71
N GLU A 117 11.71 -32.98 15.85
CA GLU A 117 13.05 -32.82 15.26
C GLU A 117 12.98 -32.85 13.73
N ALA A 118 12.22 -33.77 13.14
CA ALA A 118 12.02 -33.82 11.69
C ALA A 118 11.32 -32.56 11.14
N ILE A 119 10.40 -31.95 11.90
CA ILE A 119 9.79 -30.65 11.56
C ILE A 119 10.86 -29.56 11.52
N ARG A 120 11.79 -29.52 12.48
CA ARG A 120 12.90 -28.54 12.49
C ARG A 120 13.86 -28.75 11.32
N ASP A 121 14.19 -29.99 11.00
CA ASP A 121 15.02 -30.33 9.84
C ASP A 121 14.36 -29.87 8.53
N GLN A 122 13.05 -30.12 8.39
CA GLN A 122 12.28 -29.70 7.23
C GLN A 122 12.20 -28.16 7.12
N GLN A 123 11.98 -27.46 8.24
CA GLN A 123 12.01 -25.99 8.29
C GLN A 123 13.36 -25.45 7.81
N GLN A 124 14.47 -26.07 8.22
CA GLN A 124 15.81 -25.69 7.76
C GLN A 124 16.01 -25.98 6.27
N ALA A 125 15.51 -27.11 5.76
CA ALA A 125 15.56 -27.43 4.33
C ALA A 125 14.81 -26.40 3.47
N LEU A 126 13.63 -25.95 3.92
CA LEU A 126 12.87 -24.89 3.24
C LEU A 126 13.58 -23.53 3.30
N TRP A 127 14.26 -23.23 4.42
CA TRP A 127 15.09 -22.02 4.54
C TRP A 127 16.23 -22.02 3.52
N ASP A 128 16.95 -23.14 3.40
CA ASP A 128 18.05 -23.28 2.45
C ASP A 128 17.55 -23.22 1.00
N ALA A 129 16.40 -23.85 0.71
CA ALA A 129 15.75 -23.76 -0.60
C ALA A 129 15.34 -22.32 -0.95
N ALA A 130 14.75 -21.57 -0.01
CA ALA A 130 14.35 -20.18 -0.20
C ALA A 130 15.54 -19.27 -0.53
N ARG A 131 16.69 -19.51 0.11
CA ARG A 131 17.94 -18.77 -0.11
C ARG A 131 18.69 -19.18 -1.37
N GLY A 132 18.40 -20.35 -1.92
CA GLY A 132 19.02 -20.86 -3.13
C GLY A 132 18.86 -19.89 -4.30
N GLU A 133 19.84 -19.89 -5.20
CA GLU A 133 19.87 -18.98 -6.36
C GLU A 133 18.62 -19.11 -7.25
N ARG A 134 18.02 -20.30 -7.30
CA ARG A 134 16.79 -20.56 -8.02
C ARG A 134 15.63 -19.78 -7.41
N ASN A 135 15.30 -19.99 -6.14
CA ASN A 135 14.02 -19.54 -5.60
C ASN A 135 14.05 -18.06 -5.16
N ARG A 136 15.08 -17.64 -4.41
CA ARG A 136 15.20 -16.28 -3.83
C ARG A 136 13.87 -15.69 -3.37
N ASN A 137 13.07 -16.46 -2.63
CA ASN A 137 11.82 -16.04 -2.03
C ASN A 137 11.52 -16.95 -0.83
N LEU A 138 11.15 -16.33 0.30
CA LEU A 138 10.95 -16.97 1.59
C LEU A 138 9.50 -17.42 1.84
N GLY A 139 8.54 -17.13 0.95
CA GLY A 139 7.12 -17.36 1.21
C GLY A 139 6.79 -18.78 1.68
N VAL A 140 7.26 -19.83 0.97
CA VAL A 140 7.01 -21.24 1.37
C VAL A 140 7.62 -21.59 2.72
N TYR A 141 8.77 -20.99 3.07
CA TYR A 141 9.35 -21.16 4.40
C TYR A 141 8.49 -20.47 5.48
N LEU A 142 8.02 -19.25 5.20
CA LEU A 142 7.18 -18.50 6.14
C LEU A 142 5.89 -19.24 6.42
N HIS A 143 5.25 -19.76 5.38
CA HIS A 143 4.09 -20.64 5.48
C HIS A 143 4.32 -21.74 6.54
N PHE A 144 5.35 -22.57 6.33
CA PHE A 144 5.70 -23.67 7.24
C PHE A 144 6.04 -23.18 8.66
N ALA A 145 6.80 -22.09 8.76
CA ALA A 145 7.26 -21.56 10.04
C ALA A 145 6.11 -20.97 10.87
N GLN A 146 5.14 -20.33 10.22
CA GLN A 146 3.93 -19.81 10.85
C GLN A 146 3.06 -20.98 11.32
N ASP A 147 2.85 -21.98 10.46
CA ASP A 147 2.06 -23.19 10.71
C ASP A 147 2.50 -23.99 11.95
N ARG A 148 3.79 -23.96 12.26
CA ARG A 148 4.39 -24.76 13.35
C ARG A 148 3.70 -24.59 14.70
N GLY A 149 3.23 -23.39 15.03
CA GLY A 149 2.56 -23.12 16.30
C GLY A 149 1.20 -23.79 16.41
N GLN A 150 0.40 -23.73 15.34
CA GLN A 150 -0.96 -24.28 15.33
C GLN A 150 -0.95 -25.80 15.09
N HIS A 151 -0.04 -26.27 14.26
CA HIS A 151 0.15 -27.70 13.99
C HIS A 151 0.93 -28.44 15.08
N PHE A 152 1.36 -27.76 16.14
CA PHE A 152 2.12 -28.39 17.23
C PHE A 152 1.35 -29.55 17.86
N GLY A 153 1.95 -30.74 17.84
CA GLY A 153 1.35 -31.96 18.39
C GLY A 153 0.38 -32.69 17.46
N PHE A 154 -0.03 -32.08 16.34
CA PHE A 154 -0.89 -32.71 15.35
C PHE A 154 -0.11 -33.57 14.36
N GLY A 155 -0.77 -34.61 13.87
CA GLY A 155 -0.22 -35.54 12.88
C GLY A 155 -0.72 -35.27 11.47
N SER A 156 0.06 -35.68 10.47
CA SER A 156 -0.21 -35.45 9.06
C SER A 156 -1.43 -36.19 8.51
N ALA A 157 -1.92 -37.25 9.16
CA ALA A 157 -3.02 -38.05 8.62
C ALA A 157 -4.36 -37.28 8.64
N PHE A 158 -4.58 -36.43 9.64
CA PHE A 158 -5.84 -35.71 9.82
C PHE A 158 -5.70 -34.22 10.12
N GLY A 159 -4.47 -33.77 10.41
CA GLY A 159 -4.18 -32.41 10.80
C GLY A 159 -5.04 -31.93 11.98
N HIS A 160 -5.72 -30.80 11.82
CA HIS A 160 -6.63 -30.23 12.83
C HIS A 160 -8.02 -30.88 12.90
N TYR A 161 -8.29 -31.82 12.00
CA TYR A 161 -9.56 -32.52 11.93
C TYR A 161 -9.47 -33.92 12.52
N PHE A 162 -10.64 -34.55 12.63
CA PHE A 162 -10.79 -35.92 13.10
C PHE A 162 -10.84 -36.86 11.90
N ASP A 163 -10.44 -38.11 12.12
CA ASP A 163 -10.62 -39.23 11.19
C ASP A 163 -12.12 -39.42 10.95
N PRO A 164 -12.64 -39.24 9.74
CA PRO A 164 -14.07 -39.40 9.50
C PRO A 164 -14.55 -40.86 9.47
N ALA A 165 -13.66 -41.83 9.27
CA ALA A 165 -13.94 -43.25 9.44
C ALA A 165 -13.96 -43.68 10.92
N ASP A 166 -13.17 -43.01 11.76
CA ASP A 166 -13.13 -43.22 13.22
C ASP A 166 -13.10 -41.88 14.00
N PRO A 167 -14.20 -41.10 13.96
CA PRO A 167 -14.22 -39.75 14.54
C PRO A 167 -14.11 -39.78 16.05
N VAL A 168 -14.56 -40.87 16.68
CA VAL A 168 -14.50 -41.02 18.14
C VAL A 168 -13.05 -41.19 18.58
N ASN A 169 -12.29 -42.08 17.95
CA ASN A 169 -10.93 -42.39 18.36
C ASN A 169 -9.95 -41.25 18.06
N SER A 170 -10.00 -40.67 16.86
CA SER A 170 -9.15 -39.52 16.49
C SER A 170 -9.42 -38.32 17.40
N THR A 171 -10.69 -38.02 17.66
CA THR A 171 -11.09 -37.00 18.65
C THR A 171 -10.59 -37.34 20.05
N THR A 172 -10.65 -38.62 20.44
CA THR A 172 -10.16 -39.07 21.75
C THR A 172 -8.65 -38.90 21.86
N LYS A 173 -7.87 -39.25 20.83
CA LYS A 173 -6.42 -39.07 20.80
C LYS A 173 -6.03 -37.60 20.92
N ALA A 174 -6.61 -36.74 20.09
CA ALA A 174 -6.35 -35.29 20.15
C ALA A 174 -6.71 -34.71 21.53
N ARG A 175 -7.85 -35.10 22.11
CA ARG A 175 -8.25 -34.65 23.45
C ARG A 175 -7.36 -35.19 24.57
N GLN A 176 -6.93 -36.45 24.48
CA GLN A 176 -5.98 -37.04 25.43
C GLN A 176 -4.64 -36.30 25.40
N ALA A 177 -4.26 -35.81 24.22
CA ALA A 177 -3.09 -34.96 24.00
C ALA A 177 -3.31 -33.47 24.36
N GLY A 178 -4.51 -33.08 24.82
CA GLY A 178 -4.83 -31.68 25.10
C GLY A 178 -4.92 -30.78 23.87
N LEU A 179 -5.01 -31.36 22.67
CA LEU A 179 -5.14 -30.64 21.41
C LEU A 179 -6.60 -30.24 21.16
N ALA A 180 -6.81 -29.02 20.70
CA ALA A 180 -8.12 -28.60 20.21
C ALA A 180 -8.40 -29.18 18.82
N LEU A 181 -9.66 -29.11 18.39
CA LEU A 181 -10.09 -29.68 17.12
C LEU A 181 -10.96 -28.67 16.36
N GLY A 182 -10.88 -28.76 15.04
CA GLY A 182 -11.64 -27.95 14.10
C GLY A 182 -10.98 -26.61 13.78
N GLY A 183 -11.45 -25.96 12.71
CA GLY A 183 -10.78 -24.81 12.10
C GLY A 183 -10.70 -23.52 12.94
N THR A 184 -11.11 -23.55 14.20
CA THR A 184 -10.81 -22.49 15.17
C THR A 184 -9.36 -22.45 15.59
N VAL A 185 -8.65 -23.58 15.51
CA VAL A 185 -7.21 -23.60 15.83
C VAL A 185 -6.41 -22.76 14.83
N ASP A 186 -7.00 -22.46 13.68
CA ASP A 186 -6.37 -21.75 12.58
C ASP A 186 -6.48 -20.22 12.68
N TRP A 187 -7.04 -19.70 13.76
CA TRP A 187 -7.27 -18.28 13.92
C TRP A 187 -6.12 -17.62 14.68
N ILE A 188 -5.76 -16.40 14.29
CA ILE A 188 -4.66 -15.63 14.90
C ILE A 188 -4.86 -15.32 16.40
N ASP A 189 -6.10 -15.33 16.89
CA ASP A 189 -6.42 -15.19 18.31
C ASP A 189 -6.48 -16.53 19.06
N TYR A 190 -6.41 -17.66 18.36
CA TYR A 190 -6.31 -18.96 18.97
C TYR A 190 -4.91 -19.13 19.59
N ARG A 191 -4.83 -18.87 20.88
CA ARG A 191 -3.62 -19.03 21.68
C ARG A 191 -3.41 -20.51 21.98
N SER A 192 -2.50 -21.16 21.29
CA SER A 192 -1.82 -22.32 21.88
C SER A 192 -0.76 -21.81 22.86
N PRO A 193 -0.87 -22.07 24.18
CA PRO A 193 0.22 -21.80 25.13
C PRO A 193 1.47 -22.66 24.87
N LEU A 194 1.43 -23.54 23.86
CA LEU A 194 2.50 -24.47 23.47
C LEU A 194 3.38 -23.96 22.32
N ALA A 195 3.05 -22.83 21.68
CA ALA A 195 3.75 -22.38 20.48
C ALA A 195 5.12 -21.74 20.78
N GLU A 196 6.17 -22.24 20.14
CA GLU A 196 7.49 -21.62 20.09
C GLU A 196 7.45 -20.28 19.35
N GLY A 197 7.28 -19.19 20.11
CA GLY A 197 7.33 -17.83 19.59
C GLY A 197 6.01 -17.32 19.01
N ASP A 198 5.79 -16.02 19.13
CA ASP A 198 4.66 -15.35 18.50
C ASP A 198 4.83 -15.31 16.98
N VAL A 199 3.78 -15.59 16.22
CA VAL A 199 3.79 -15.67 14.74
C VAL A 199 4.40 -14.41 14.10
N SER A 200 4.16 -13.25 14.72
CA SER A 200 4.74 -11.99 14.24
C SER A 200 6.26 -11.95 14.44
N THR A 201 6.77 -12.40 15.59
CA THR A 201 8.20 -12.49 15.89
C THR A 201 8.91 -13.40 14.90
N VAL A 202 8.40 -14.62 14.67
CA VAL A 202 8.96 -15.58 13.71
C VAL A 202 9.02 -14.98 12.31
N THR A 203 7.92 -14.34 11.87
CA THR A 203 7.82 -13.72 10.55
C THR A 203 8.82 -12.56 10.39
N ILE A 204 8.92 -11.68 11.39
CA ILE A 204 9.85 -10.54 11.39
C ILE A 204 11.31 -11.00 11.31
N GLU A 205 11.70 -11.95 12.16
CA GLU A 205 13.08 -12.43 12.25
C GLU A 205 13.50 -13.10 10.94
N ALA A 206 12.64 -13.96 10.40
CA ALA A 206 12.85 -14.63 9.13
C ALA A 206 13.00 -13.64 7.97
N LEU A 207 12.06 -12.70 7.82
CA LEU A 207 12.12 -11.67 6.77
C LEU A 207 13.35 -10.77 6.89
N SER A 208 13.71 -10.36 8.11
CA SER A 208 14.86 -9.49 8.35
C SER A 208 16.17 -10.19 8.03
N ARG A 209 16.32 -11.44 8.46
CA ARG A 209 17.49 -12.28 8.18
C ARG A 209 17.59 -12.57 6.69
N PHE A 210 16.49 -12.95 6.05
CA PHE A 210 16.48 -13.28 4.62
C PHE A 210 16.84 -12.06 3.76
N LEU A 211 16.27 -10.89 4.04
CA LEU A 211 16.60 -9.66 3.32
C LEU A 211 18.09 -9.32 3.44
N ALA A 212 18.66 -9.50 4.63
CA ALA A 212 20.08 -9.30 4.85
C ALA A 212 20.95 -10.25 4.02
N ASP A 213 20.51 -11.49 3.81
CA ASP A 213 21.22 -12.50 3.05
C ASP A 213 21.12 -12.28 1.53
N VAL A 214 19.92 -11.99 1.00
CA VAL A 214 19.65 -11.97 -0.45
C VAL A 214 19.67 -10.58 -1.08
N SER A 215 19.57 -9.51 -0.29
CA SER A 215 19.70 -8.12 -0.73
C SER A 215 20.42 -7.25 0.31
N PRO A 216 21.71 -7.50 0.60
CA PRO A 216 22.43 -6.85 1.69
C PRO A 216 22.56 -5.32 1.56
N ARG A 217 22.35 -4.77 0.36
CA ARG A 217 22.40 -3.34 0.07
C ARG A 217 21.04 -2.66 0.13
N GLN A 218 19.96 -3.44 0.23
CA GLN A 218 18.63 -2.88 0.41
C GLN A 218 18.53 -2.20 1.77
N GLN A 219 17.99 -0.99 1.79
CA GLN A 219 17.75 -0.27 3.03
C GLN A 219 16.75 -1.05 3.88
N LYS A 220 17.18 -1.35 5.10
CA LYS A 220 16.32 -1.96 6.13
C LYS A 220 15.65 -0.84 6.90
N ARG A 221 14.38 -1.03 7.25
CA ARG A 221 13.65 -0.05 8.05
C ARG A 221 13.72 -0.40 9.52
N ALA A 222 13.94 0.60 10.36
CA ALA A 222 13.73 0.44 11.79
C ALA A 222 12.21 0.36 12.04
N TYR A 223 11.74 -0.77 12.56
CA TYR A 223 10.35 -0.96 12.97
C TYR A 223 10.26 -1.01 14.49
N ARG A 224 9.09 -0.67 15.04
CA ARG A 224 8.81 -0.85 16.47
C ARG A 224 8.00 -2.13 16.62
N PRO A 225 8.43 -3.10 17.45
CA PRO A 225 7.63 -4.30 17.74
C PRO A 225 6.20 -3.98 18.20
N ALA A 226 6.00 -2.85 18.90
CA ALA A 226 4.70 -2.38 19.32
C ALA A 226 3.74 -2.06 18.15
N ASP A 227 4.25 -1.57 17.02
CA ASP A 227 3.40 -1.27 15.84
C ASP A 227 2.89 -2.57 15.20
N ILE A 228 3.73 -3.61 15.18
CA ILE A 228 3.34 -4.92 14.65
C ILE A 228 2.36 -5.61 15.61
N ALA A 229 2.63 -5.56 16.91
CA ALA A 229 1.70 -6.05 17.93
C ALA A 229 0.32 -5.37 17.84
N ALA A 230 0.27 -4.06 17.57
CA ALA A 230 -0.98 -3.33 17.38
C ALA A 230 -1.76 -3.80 16.13
N VAL A 231 -1.07 -4.14 15.03
CA VAL A 231 -1.71 -4.72 13.85
C VAL A 231 -2.23 -6.12 14.13
N VAL A 232 -1.45 -6.96 14.80
CA VAL A 232 -1.89 -8.29 15.22
C VAL A 232 -3.15 -8.20 16.09
N GLU A 233 -3.19 -7.29 17.06
CA GLU A 233 -4.37 -7.09 17.90
C GLU A 233 -5.57 -6.55 17.10
N SER A 234 -5.33 -5.68 16.12
CA SER A 234 -6.38 -5.18 15.24
C SER A 234 -6.93 -6.28 14.32
N LEU A 235 -6.07 -7.18 13.84
CA LEU A 235 -6.49 -8.38 13.08
C LEU A 235 -7.33 -9.30 13.96
N ARG A 236 -6.90 -9.59 15.20
CA ARG A 236 -7.68 -10.37 16.18
C ARG A 236 -9.04 -9.73 16.49
N ALA A 237 -9.09 -8.41 16.60
CA ALA A 237 -10.35 -7.69 16.85
C ALA A 237 -11.29 -7.72 15.63
N ALA A 238 -10.75 -7.57 14.42
CA ALA A 238 -11.52 -7.66 13.18
C ALA A 238 -12.00 -9.10 12.91
N ASN A 239 -11.20 -10.08 13.30
CA ASN A 239 -11.35 -11.50 13.02
C ASN A 239 -11.25 -12.33 14.30
N SER A 240 -12.12 -12.10 15.28
CA SER A 240 -12.09 -12.92 16.49
C SER A 240 -12.53 -14.36 16.16
N ALA A 241 -11.90 -15.39 16.70
CA ALA A 241 -12.34 -16.76 16.51
C ALA A 241 -13.79 -16.94 16.99
N PRO A 242 -14.60 -17.78 16.31
CA PRO A 242 -15.78 -18.33 16.94
C PRO A 242 -15.36 -19.17 18.15
N ALA A 243 -16.25 -19.31 19.13
CA ALA A 243 -16.03 -20.29 20.20
C ALA A 243 -15.82 -21.70 19.58
N PRO A 244 -14.91 -22.52 20.14
CA PRO A 244 -14.74 -23.90 19.70
C PRO A 244 -16.06 -24.67 19.66
N LEU A 245 -16.14 -25.67 18.78
CA LEU A 245 -17.31 -26.52 18.68
C LEU A 245 -17.39 -27.44 19.90
N ALA A 246 -18.54 -27.48 20.56
CA ALA A 246 -18.80 -28.49 21.58
C ALA A 246 -18.91 -29.89 20.95
N SER A 247 -18.71 -30.94 21.74
CA SER A 247 -18.73 -32.33 21.24
C SER A 247 -20.04 -32.71 20.56
N ASP A 248 -21.16 -32.20 21.06
CA ASP A 248 -22.51 -32.41 20.55
C ASP A 248 -22.82 -31.51 19.34
N GLU A 249 -22.18 -30.35 19.22
CA GLU A 249 -22.26 -29.49 18.04
C GLU A 249 -21.47 -30.04 16.85
N LEU A 250 -20.41 -30.83 17.09
CA LEU A 250 -19.54 -31.36 16.03
C LEU A 250 -20.32 -32.14 14.98
N ALA A 251 -21.23 -33.02 15.40
CA ALA A 251 -22.07 -33.79 14.48
C ALA A 251 -22.98 -32.90 13.61
N LEU A 252 -23.52 -31.83 14.19
CA LEU A 252 -24.35 -30.84 13.48
C LEU A 252 -23.52 -30.01 12.51
N TYR A 253 -22.30 -29.61 12.91
CA TYR A 253 -21.38 -28.89 12.04
C TYR A 253 -20.97 -29.72 10.83
N ILE A 254 -20.64 -31.00 11.05
CA ILE A 254 -20.34 -31.95 9.97
C ILE A 254 -21.53 -32.04 8.99
N ALA A 255 -22.76 -32.16 9.50
CA ALA A 255 -23.96 -32.19 8.66
C ALA A 255 -24.21 -30.86 7.92
N PHE A 256 -23.88 -29.73 8.55
CA PHE A 256 -23.93 -28.41 7.93
C PHE A 256 -22.95 -28.26 6.76
N ILE A 257 -21.68 -28.63 6.94
CA ILE A 257 -20.68 -28.56 5.87
C ILE A 257 -21.06 -29.47 4.71
N LYS A 258 -21.58 -30.68 5.00
CA LYS A 258 -22.12 -31.59 3.98
C LYS A 258 -23.18 -30.90 3.14
N ALA A 259 -24.20 -30.36 3.78
CA ALA A 259 -25.29 -29.70 3.08
C ALA A 259 -24.81 -28.48 2.27
N ARG A 260 -23.88 -27.69 2.82
CA ARG A 260 -23.24 -26.56 2.14
C ARG A 260 -22.51 -26.98 0.87
N ASN A 261 -21.87 -28.15 0.87
CA ASN A 261 -21.17 -28.72 -0.28
C ASN A 261 -22.10 -29.52 -1.22
N GLY A 262 -23.42 -29.39 -1.07
CA GLY A 262 -24.41 -30.07 -1.92
C GLY A 262 -24.65 -31.54 -1.57
N VAL A 263 -24.21 -31.97 -0.38
CA VAL A 263 -24.20 -33.36 0.06
C VAL A 263 -25.20 -33.54 1.20
N GLY A 264 -26.35 -34.15 0.91
CA GLY A 264 -27.41 -34.37 1.91
C GLY A 264 -28.22 -33.11 2.26
N SER A 265 -29.07 -33.20 3.29
CA SER A 265 -29.93 -32.11 3.74
C SER A 265 -29.33 -31.39 4.96
N ALA A 266 -29.40 -30.05 4.98
CA ALA A 266 -28.97 -29.26 6.12
C ALA A 266 -29.77 -29.66 7.38
N PRO A 267 -29.11 -29.84 8.54
CA PRO A 267 -29.83 -30.02 9.79
C PRO A 267 -30.65 -28.77 10.10
N ALA A 268 -31.72 -28.92 10.89
CA ALA A 268 -32.44 -27.77 11.44
C ALA A 268 -31.53 -27.06 12.46
N LEU A 269 -30.87 -25.99 12.04
CA LEU A 269 -30.01 -25.17 12.88
C LEU A 269 -30.78 -23.98 13.44
N THR A 270 -30.51 -23.62 14.69
CA THR A 270 -30.90 -22.30 15.20
C THR A 270 -30.13 -21.20 14.43
N ALA A 271 -30.66 -19.98 14.40
CA ALA A 271 -29.96 -18.85 13.77
C ALA A 271 -28.55 -18.63 14.35
N GLN A 272 -28.36 -18.86 15.66
CA GLN A 272 -27.07 -18.78 16.32
C GLN A 272 -26.11 -19.87 15.86
N GLN A 273 -26.57 -21.12 15.75
CA GLN A 273 -25.77 -22.23 15.21
C GLN A 273 -25.41 -22.00 13.75
N GLN A 274 -26.36 -21.55 12.94
CA GLN A 274 -26.13 -21.21 11.54
C GLN A 274 -25.02 -20.16 11.42
N ALA A 275 -25.09 -19.07 12.20
CA ALA A 275 -24.07 -18.03 12.19
C ALA A 275 -22.70 -18.55 12.68
N LYS A 276 -22.67 -19.31 13.78
CA LYS A 276 -21.45 -19.92 14.33
C LYS A 276 -20.80 -20.86 13.31
N PHE A 277 -21.56 -21.77 12.71
CA PHE A 277 -21.07 -22.74 11.76
C PHE A 277 -20.64 -22.10 10.44
N THR A 278 -21.38 -21.10 9.97
CA THR A 278 -20.96 -20.31 8.80
C THR A 278 -19.61 -19.65 9.07
N ARG A 279 -19.41 -19.09 10.27
CA ARG A 279 -18.13 -18.48 10.66
C ARG A 279 -16.97 -19.48 10.76
N HIS A 280 -17.22 -20.67 11.33
CA HIS A 280 -16.25 -21.77 11.32
C HIS A 280 -15.87 -22.19 9.89
N ALA A 281 -16.85 -22.19 8.99
CA ALA A 281 -16.67 -22.65 7.62
C ALA A 281 -16.05 -21.59 6.68
N ASP A 282 -16.36 -20.32 6.89
CA ASP A 282 -15.88 -19.19 6.08
C ASP A 282 -14.51 -18.68 6.52
N GLY A 283 -14.12 -18.96 7.76
CA GLY A 283 -12.93 -18.38 8.35
C GLY A 283 -13.06 -16.89 8.67
N PRO A 284 -11.93 -16.18 8.83
CA PRO A 284 -11.88 -14.76 9.12
C PRO A 284 -12.29 -13.91 7.92
N SER A 285 -12.70 -12.67 8.19
CA SER A 285 -13.06 -11.72 7.15
C SER A 285 -11.83 -11.12 6.50
N LEU A 286 -11.45 -11.67 5.34
CA LEU A 286 -10.30 -11.18 4.57
C LEU A 286 -10.42 -9.71 4.14
N PRO A 287 -11.61 -9.21 3.73
CA PRO A 287 -11.78 -7.77 3.49
C PRO A 287 -11.58 -6.89 4.74
N ALA A 288 -11.84 -7.43 5.94
CA ALA A 288 -11.57 -6.70 7.19
C ALA A 288 -10.07 -6.70 7.50
N ALA A 289 -9.37 -7.81 7.27
CA ALA A 289 -7.92 -7.90 7.40
C ALA A 289 -7.19 -6.94 6.45
N GLU A 290 -7.65 -6.86 5.19
CA GLU A 290 -7.13 -5.90 4.20
C GLU A 290 -7.27 -4.45 4.68
N GLN A 291 -8.43 -4.08 5.25
CA GLN A 291 -8.66 -2.75 5.80
C GLN A 291 -7.73 -2.44 6.98
N VAL A 292 -7.52 -3.40 7.88
CA VAL A 292 -6.60 -3.25 9.02
C VAL A 292 -5.18 -3.00 8.52
N VAL A 293 -4.69 -3.82 7.58
CA VAL A 293 -3.32 -3.69 7.05
C VAL A 293 -3.14 -2.42 6.23
N ALA A 294 -4.08 -2.09 5.35
CA ALA A 294 -4.01 -0.86 4.56
C ALA A 294 -3.98 0.40 5.46
N ALA A 295 -4.83 0.44 6.49
CA ALA A 295 -4.83 1.54 7.45
C ALA A 295 -3.50 1.65 8.22
N ALA A 296 -2.93 0.51 8.63
CA ALA A 296 -1.65 0.47 9.33
C ALA A 296 -0.47 0.91 8.45
N LEU A 297 -0.43 0.48 7.18
CA LEU A 297 0.58 0.91 6.20
C LEU A 297 0.49 2.42 5.97
N LEU A 298 -0.71 2.95 5.76
CA LEU A 298 -0.92 4.38 5.58
C LEU A 298 -0.47 5.17 6.82
N ALA A 299 -0.81 4.71 8.02
CA ALA A 299 -0.36 5.32 9.27
C ALA A 299 1.16 5.27 9.45
N ALA A 300 1.82 4.25 8.89
CA ALA A 300 3.27 4.12 8.86
C ALA A 300 3.94 4.94 7.73
N GLY A 301 3.18 5.68 6.91
CA GLY A 301 3.68 6.50 5.81
C GLY A 301 4.00 5.73 4.53
N ALA A 302 3.36 4.57 4.32
CA ALA A 302 3.51 3.81 3.08
C ALA A 302 2.98 4.63 1.91
N MET A 303 3.63 4.52 0.74
CA MET A 303 3.22 5.26 -0.45
C MET A 303 2.10 4.56 -1.24
N GLU A 304 1.94 3.25 -1.05
CA GLU A 304 0.85 2.50 -1.65
C GLU A 304 -0.49 2.81 -0.97
N GLU A 305 -1.51 3.11 -1.79
CA GLU A 305 -2.87 3.35 -1.30
C GLU A 305 -3.63 2.04 -1.02
N HIS A 306 -3.17 0.93 -1.62
CA HIS A 306 -3.88 -0.35 -1.61
C HIS A 306 -2.94 -1.54 -1.45
N VAL A 307 -3.36 -2.51 -0.63
CA VAL A 307 -2.76 -3.84 -0.55
C VAL A 307 -3.21 -4.64 -1.77
N PRO A 308 -2.32 -5.37 -2.48
CA PRO A 308 -2.76 -6.21 -3.60
C PRO A 308 -3.76 -7.27 -3.13
N GLY A 309 -4.70 -7.67 -3.99
CA GLY A 309 -5.80 -8.54 -3.58
C GLY A 309 -5.40 -10.00 -3.34
N TYR A 310 -5.74 -10.54 -2.16
CA TYR A 310 -5.40 -11.91 -1.74
C TYR A 310 -5.93 -13.00 -2.70
N LEU A 311 -7.06 -12.80 -3.38
CA LEU A 311 -7.61 -13.77 -4.33
C LEU A 311 -6.68 -14.03 -5.53
N GLN A 312 -5.94 -12.99 -5.96
CA GLN A 312 -4.92 -13.14 -7.00
C GLN A 312 -3.71 -13.88 -6.44
N ALA A 313 -3.34 -13.56 -5.19
CA ALA A 313 -2.24 -14.18 -4.49
C ALA A 313 -2.39 -15.69 -4.31
N ARG A 314 -3.60 -16.20 -4.03
CA ARG A 314 -3.89 -17.66 -3.92
C ARG A 314 -3.45 -18.49 -5.14
N ARG A 315 -3.43 -17.87 -6.32
CA ARG A 315 -3.13 -18.53 -7.60
C ARG A 315 -1.88 -17.95 -8.26
N ALA A 316 -1.11 -17.16 -7.53
CA ALA A 316 0.07 -16.51 -8.08
C ALA A 316 1.13 -17.55 -8.45
N PHE A 317 1.30 -18.57 -7.61
CA PHE A 317 2.36 -19.55 -7.75
C PHE A 317 1.85 -20.97 -7.67
N THR A 318 2.54 -21.86 -8.39
CA THR A 318 2.39 -23.30 -8.30
C THR A 318 3.75 -23.89 -7.98
N PHE A 319 3.76 -24.92 -7.16
CA PHE A 319 4.99 -25.53 -6.67
C PHE A 319 5.13 -26.96 -7.17
N ASP A 320 6.36 -27.48 -7.21
CA ASP A 320 6.59 -28.92 -7.30
C ASP A 320 6.55 -29.58 -5.91
N ALA A 321 6.66 -30.90 -5.86
CA ALA A 321 6.64 -31.66 -4.61
C ALA A 321 7.80 -31.34 -3.63
N ASN A 322 8.76 -30.51 -4.05
CA ASN A 322 9.86 -30.04 -3.22
C ASN A 322 9.70 -28.56 -2.82
N GLY A 323 8.57 -27.94 -3.15
CA GLY A 323 8.30 -26.53 -2.85
C GLY A 323 9.00 -25.55 -3.78
N ASN A 324 9.58 -26.01 -4.89
CA ASN A 324 10.13 -25.09 -5.88
C ASN A 324 9.00 -24.58 -6.78
N VAL A 325 9.06 -23.30 -7.14
CA VAL A 325 8.14 -22.78 -8.14
C VAL A 325 8.35 -23.46 -9.50
N LEU A 326 7.26 -23.70 -10.23
CA LEU A 326 7.32 -24.32 -11.56
C LEU A 326 8.12 -23.46 -12.57
N PRO A 327 8.82 -24.06 -13.55
CA PRO A 327 9.77 -23.37 -14.44
C PRO A 327 9.26 -22.16 -15.24
N GLY A 328 7.94 -21.93 -15.33
CA GLY A 328 7.36 -20.77 -16.03
C GLY A 328 7.03 -19.57 -15.16
N GLN A 329 7.17 -19.68 -13.83
CA GLN A 329 6.76 -18.65 -12.88
C GLN A 329 7.95 -18.02 -12.14
N LEU A 330 9.18 -18.45 -12.46
CA LEU A 330 10.35 -18.10 -11.67
C LEU A 330 10.60 -16.58 -11.60
N ASP A 331 10.49 -15.88 -12.73
CA ASP A 331 10.68 -14.43 -12.77
C ASP A 331 9.65 -13.67 -11.94
N GLN A 332 8.42 -14.19 -11.82
CA GLN A 332 7.37 -13.60 -10.98
C GLN A 332 7.55 -13.96 -9.50
N TYR A 333 8.35 -14.98 -9.21
CA TYR A 333 8.53 -15.54 -7.87
C TYR A 333 9.70 -14.90 -7.12
N VAL A 334 10.83 -14.65 -7.77
CA VAL A 334 12.02 -14.09 -7.11
C VAL A 334 11.79 -12.69 -6.53
N ILE A 335 12.46 -12.35 -5.43
CA ILE A 335 12.42 -10.99 -4.84
C ILE A 335 13.66 -10.15 -5.13
N THR A 336 14.71 -10.76 -5.70
CA THR A 336 15.86 -10.04 -6.25
C THR A 336 16.28 -10.63 -7.58
N GLY A 337 16.86 -9.79 -8.45
CA GLY A 337 17.39 -10.19 -9.75
C GLY A 337 18.80 -9.67 -9.98
N SER A 338 19.33 -9.95 -11.17
CA SER A 338 20.52 -9.32 -11.72
C SER A 338 20.13 -8.26 -12.75
N LEU A 339 20.97 -7.23 -12.90
CA LEU A 339 20.81 -6.18 -13.88
C LEU A 339 22.12 -6.00 -14.65
N LYS A 340 22.10 -6.37 -15.93
CA LYS A 340 23.18 -6.11 -16.87
C LYS A 340 22.98 -4.75 -17.54
N VAL A 341 23.92 -3.84 -17.33
CA VAL A 341 23.93 -2.49 -17.92
C VAL A 341 24.95 -2.46 -19.05
N ASN A 342 24.48 -2.32 -20.29
CA ASN A 342 25.33 -2.07 -21.45
C ASN A 342 25.51 -0.57 -21.65
N LEU A 343 26.76 -0.14 -21.80
CA LEU A 343 27.10 1.25 -22.09
C LEU A 343 27.46 1.37 -23.57
N ALA A 344 26.68 2.15 -24.30
CA ALA A 344 26.91 2.45 -25.70
C ALA A 344 27.22 3.95 -25.87
N ALA A 345 28.36 4.26 -26.48
CA ALA A 345 28.69 5.62 -26.89
C ALA A 345 27.98 5.96 -28.21
N GLU A 346 27.46 7.17 -28.34
CA GLU A 346 27.04 7.73 -29.63
C GLU A 346 28.31 8.08 -30.45
N GLY A 347 28.89 7.07 -31.12
CA GLY A 347 30.09 7.22 -31.96
C GLY A 347 31.09 6.06 -31.81
N ALA A 348 32.04 5.95 -32.74
CA ALA A 348 33.01 4.85 -32.78
C ALA A 348 34.24 5.04 -31.85
N ALA A 349 34.39 6.21 -31.21
CA ALA A 349 35.53 6.50 -30.35
C ALA A 349 35.29 6.00 -28.90
N PRO A 350 36.32 5.46 -28.22
CA PRO A 350 36.24 5.16 -26.79
C PRO A 350 35.89 6.42 -26.00
N GLY A 351 34.79 6.38 -25.27
CA GLY A 351 34.38 7.49 -24.40
C GLY A 351 35.13 7.49 -23.05
N PRO A 352 34.97 8.53 -22.22
CA PRO A 352 35.52 8.56 -20.86
C PRO A 352 34.98 7.41 -20.00
N GLN A 353 35.71 7.04 -18.94
CA GLN A 353 35.16 6.16 -17.91
C GLN A 353 34.00 6.87 -17.19
N VAL A 354 32.95 6.11 -16.87
CA VAL A 354 31.78 6.62 -16.14
C VAL A 354 31.60 5.86 -14.84
N GLU A 355 31.09 6.54 -13.82
CA GLU A 355 30.59 5.93 -12.60
C GLU A 355 29.13 5.54 -12.80
N LEU A 356 28.80 4.28 -12.53
CA LEU A 356 27.41 3.82 -12.55
C LEU A 356 26.83 3.76 -11.13
N VAL A 357 25.77 4.54 -10.92
CA VAL A 357 25.01 4.59 -9.68
C VAL A 357 23.63 3.99 -9.93
N ILE A 358 23.25 2.98 -9.17
CA ILE A 358 21.89 2.42 -9.18
C ILE A 358 21.25 2.80 -7.86
N LYS A 359 20.12 3.51 -7.90
CA LYS A 359 19.35 3.91 -6.73
C LYS A 359 18.03 3.16 -6.72
N ALA A 360 17.63 2.69 -5.55
CA ALA A 360 16.24 2.27 -5.34
C ALA A 360 15.43 3.44 -4.76
N PRO A 361 14.15 3.57 -5.13
CA PRO A 361 13.26 4.57 -4.58
C PRO A 361 13.03 4.32 -3.09
N ALA A 362 12.70 5.39 -2.37
CA ALA A 362 12.18 5.30 -1.03
C ALA A 362 10.93 4.39 -1.01
N THR A 363 10.82 3.53 0.00
CA THR A 363 9.65 2.65 0.14
C THR A 363 8.56 3.24 1.03
N PHE A 364 8.90 4.27 1.82
CA PHE A 364 7.99 5.07 2.63
C PHE A 364 8.30 6.55 2.40
N SER A 365 7.32 7.42 2.66
CA SER A 365 7.50 8.88 2.48
C SER A 365 8.58 9.49 3.37
N SER A 366 8.92 8.81 4.47
CA SER A 366 9.99 9.21 5.40
C SER A 366 11.38 8.76 4.97
N ASP A 367 11.47 7.82 4.03
CA ASP A 367 12.73 7.19 3.67
C ASP A 367 13.42 7.98 2.55
N ALA A 368 14.75 7.92 2.52
CA ALA A 368 15.54 8.45 1.41
C ALA A 368 15.69 7.38 0.32
N GLU A 369 15.99 7.82 -0.91
CA GLU A 369 16.56 6.92 -1.91
C GLU A 369 17.90 6.37 -1.41
N TYR A 370 18.21 5.13 -1.76
CA TYR A 370 19.45 4.49 -1.32
C TYR A 370 20.22 3.88 -2.49
N ASN A 371 21.55 3.95 -2.40
CA ASN A 371 22.46 3.47 -3.44
C ASN A 371 22.67 1.94 -3.32
N LEU A 372 22.35 1.23 -4.39
CA LEU A 372 22.51 -0.21 -4.55
C LEU A 372 23.88 -0.60 -5.12
N THR A 373 24.70 0.35 -5.58
CA THR A 373 26.04 0.09 -6.11
C THR A 373 27.13 0.55 -5.17
N LYS A 374 28.27 -0.15 -5.25
CA LYS A 374 29.54 0.49 -4.90
C LYS A 374 29.97 1.29 -6.12
N PRO A 375 30.40 2.56 -5.95
CA PRO A 375 31.04 3.33 -7.00
C PRO A 375 32.08 2.48 -7.75
N ALA A 376 31.91 2.34 -9.05
CA ALA A 376 32.86 1.66 -9.91
C ALA A 376 32.98 2.45 -11.21
N LEU A 377 34.22 2.73 -11.60
CA LEU A 377 34.52 3.34 -12.90
C LEU A 377 34.47 2.26 -13.98
N VAL A 378 33.68 2.52 -15.01
CA VAL A 378 33.37 1.58 -16.07
C VAL A 378 33.81 2.19 -17.41
N PRO A 379 34.66 1.50 -18.21
CA PRO A 379 35.10 2.00 -19.52
C PRO A 379 33.96 1.94 -20.55
N MET A 380 34.08 2.73 -21.63
CA MET A 380 33.12 2.72 -22.73
C MET A 380 33.77 2.25 -24.05
N PRO A 381 33.09 1.41 -24.87
CA PRO A 381 31.86 0.67 -24.55
C PRO A 381 32.15 -0.53 -23.63
N SER A 382 31.21 -0.88 -22.76
CA SER A 382 31.33 -2.09 -21.93
C SER A 382 29.97 -2.54 -21.41
N SER A 383 29.96 -3.66 -20.69
CA SER A 383 28.80 -4.16 -19.97
C SER A 383 29.22 -4.47 -18.53
N VAL A 384 28.36 -4.14 -17.56
CA VAL A 384 28.54 -4.48 -16.15
C VAL A 384 27.27 -5.12 -15.62
N THR A 385 27.40 -6.21 -14.87
CA THR A 385 26.26 -6.88 -14.22
C THR A 385 26.28 -6.57 -12.73
N TYR A 386 25.11 -6.17 -12.21
CA TYR A 386 24.85 -5.97 -10.80
C TYR A 386 23.93 -7.09 -10.30
N GLU A 387 24.34 -7.78 -9.25
CA GLU A 387 23.57 -8.87 -8.65
C GLU A 387 22.75 -8.37 -7.45
N GLN A 388 21.70 -9.13 -7.10
CA GLN A 388 20.89 -8.92 -5.89
C GLN A 388 20.16 -7.57 -5.86
N ILE A 389 19.80 -7.06 -7.04
CA ILE A 389 18.99 -5.85 -7.17
C ILE A 389 17.54 -6.19 -6.77
N PRO A 390 16.89 -5.39 -5.90
CA PRO A 390 15.50 -5.61 -5.53
C PRO A 390 14.59 -5.55 -6.76
N ILE A 391 13.58 -6.42 -6.79
CA ILE A 391 12.51 -6.32 -7.80
C ILE A 391 11.73 -5.02 -7.57
N GLY A 392 11.41 -4.36 -8.68
CA GLY A 392 10.72 -3.09 -8.76
C GLY A 392 11.54 -2.03 -9.51
N LYS A 393 11.09 -0.78 -9.44
CA LYS A 393 11.74 0.34 -10.12
C LYS A 393 13.07 0.68 -9.46
N VAL A 394 14.11 0.86 -10.28
CA VAL A 394 15.40 1.42 -9.88
C VAL A 394 15.80 2.53 -10.86
N GLN A 395 16.46 3.56 -10.35
CA GLN A 395 17.05 4.60 -11.18
C GLN A 395 18.53 4.29 -11.41
N ILE A 396 18.95 4.35 -12.66
CA ILE A 396 20.35 4.19 -13.06
C ILE A 396 20.84 5.54 -13.52
N GLU A 397 22.03 5.93 -13.06
CA GLU A 397 22.71 7.15 -13.47
C GLU A 397 24.11 6.78 -13.93
N ALA A 398 24.50 7.26 -15.10
CA ALA A 398 25.90 7.27 -15.52
C ALA A 398 26.47 8.67 -15.25
N ARG A 399 27.54 8.74 -14.46
CA ARG A 399 28.15 9.98 -14.01
C ARG A 399 29.60 10.08 -14.49
N LEU A 400 30.07 11.29 -14.77
CA LEU A 400 31.51 11.54 -14.91
C LEU A 400 32.21 11.44 -13.54
N PRO A 401 33.51 11.12 -13.51
CA PRO A 401 34.31 11.30 -12.30
C PRO A 401 34.22 12.77 -11.85
N GLY A 402 33.59 13.01 -10.69
CA GLY A 402 33.23 14.36 -10.22
C GLY A 402 31.73 14.58 -10.04
N GLY A 403 30.89 13.62 -10.42
CA GLY A 403 29.47 13.56 -10.03
C GLY A 403 28.47 14.10 -11.05
N GLU A 404 28.92 14.71 -12.15
CA GLU A 404 28.04 15.18 -13.23
C GLU A 404 27.29 14.01 -13.88
N VAL A 405 25.95 14.06 -13.88
CA VAL A 405 25.11 13.02 -14.47
C VAL A 405 25.03 13.21 -15.98
N LEU A 406 25.53 12.23 -16.75
CA LEU A 406 25.47 12.22 -18.21
C LEU A 406 24.11 11.74 -18.73
N THR A 407 23.58 10.71 -18.10
CA THR A 407 22.25 10.16 -18.40
C THR A 407 21.64 9.54 -17.16
N SER A 408 20.32 9.52 -17.11
CA SER A 408 19.58 8.79 -16.10
C SER A 408 18.38 8.07 -16.72
N GLN A 409 18.15 6.84 -16.28
CA GLN A 409 17.03 6.02 -16.73
C GLN A 409 16.42 5.27 -15.56
N VAL A 410 15.08 5.24 -15.51
CA VAL A 410 14.35 4.35 -14.60
C VAL A 410 14.14 3.01 -15.31
N VAL A 411 14.49 1.93 -14.63
CA VAL A 411 14.34 0.54 -15.10
C VAL A 411 13.48 -0.21 -14.10
N ASP A 412 12.56 -1.03 -14.62
CA ASP A 412 11.76 -1.93 -13.79
C ASP A 412 12.42 -3.31 -13.77
N ILE A 413 12.81 -3.76 -12.57
CA ILE A 413 13.45 -5.04 -12.35
C ILE A 413 12.34 -6.04 -12.05
N VAL A 414 12.02 -6.91 -13.00
CA VAL A 414 10.84 -7.77 -12.92
C VAL A 414 11.17 -9.26 -12.90
N ALA A 415 12.42 -9.61 -13.21
CA ALA A 415 12.88 -10.98 -13.48
C ALA A 415 14.17 -11.32 -12.74
N GLN A 416 14.59 -12.59 -12.78
CA GLN A 416 15.86 -13.04 -12.23
C GLN A 416 17.06 -12.43 -12.97
N GLN A 417 16.92 -12.19 -14.28
CA GLN A 417 17.92 -11.55 -15.12
C GLN A 417 17.29 -10.40 -15.90
N ASN A 418 17.89 -9.23 -15.82
CA ASN A 418 17.40 -8.00 -16.46
C ASN A 418 18.55 -7.37 -17.25
N GLU A 419 18.22 -6.65 -18.33
CA GLU A 419 19.22 -5.99 -19.16
C GLU A 419 18.71 -4.61 -19.61
N VAL A 420 19.61 -3.63 -19.59
CA VAL A 420 19.34 -2.27 -20.08
C VAL A 420 20.55 -1.74 -20.83
N THR A 421 20.30 -0.94 -21.85
CA THR A 421 21.36 -0.25 -22.60
C THR A 421 21.24 1.25 -22.39
N LEU A 422 22.26 1.84 -21.75
CA LEU A 422 22.38 3.28 -21.61
C LEU A 422 23.15 3.84 -22.82
N LYS A 423 22.49 4.71 -23.58
CA LYS A 423 23.13 5.51 -24.62
C LYS A 423 23.68 6.78 -24.00
N LEU A 424 24.98 7.00 -24.16
CA LEU A 424 25.69 8.15 -23.62
C LEU A 424 26.05 9.09 -24.77
N SER A 425 25.55 10.33 -24.68
CA SER A 425 25.95 11.40 -25.59
C SER A 425 27.36 11.90 -25.24
N ALA A 426 28.10 12.37 -26.25
CA ALA A 426 29.48 12.80 -26.06
C ALA A 426 29.56 13.98 -25.07
N PRO A 427 30.56 14.00 -24.15
CA PRO A 427 30.77 15.13 -23.25
C PRO A 427 30.94 16.43 -24.05
N GLY A 428 30.10 17.42 -23.79
CA GLY A 428 30.14 18.74 -24.46
C GLY A 428 29.08 18.95 -25.54
N GLU A 429 28.36 17.91 -25.96
CA GLU A 429 27.17 18.09 -26.79
C GLU A 429 26.00 18.53 -25.89
N LYS A 430 25.97 19.82 -25.54
CA LYS A 430 24.83 20.41 -24.83
C LYS A 430 23.59 20.28 -25.71
N ARG A 431 22.79 19.25 -25.49
CA ARG A 431 21.41 19.21 -26.00
C ARG A 431 20.63 20.32 -25.32
N VAL A 432 20.45 21.43 -26.02
CA VAL A 432 19.43 22.41 -25.68
C VAL A 432 18.08 21.74 -25.95
N VAL A 433 17.49 21.16 -24.89
CA VAL A 433 16.12 20.63 -24.97
C VAL A 433 15.18 21.83 -24.97
N TRP A 434 14.72 22.21 -26.16
CA TRP A 434 13.60 23.13 -26.29
C TRP A 434 12.33 22.40 -25.86
N VAL A 435 11.86 22.64 -24.63
CA VAL A 435 10.54 22.20 -24.21
C VAL A 435 9.53 23.15 -24.82
N LEU A 436 9.00 22.79 -26.00
CA LEU A 436 7.81 23.43 -26.55
C LEU A 436 6.62 23.09 -25.65
N LYS A 437 6.20 24.05 -24.81
CA LYS A 437 4.88 23.99 -24.18
C LYS A 437 3.84 24.16 -25.29
N GLU A 438 3.16 23.08 -25.66
CA GLU A 438 1.96 23.14 -26.50
C GLU A 438 0.92 24.03 -25.82
N GLY A 439 0.49 25.07 -26.53
CA GLY A 439 -0.42 26.09 -26.00
C GLY A 439 -0.55 27.38 -26.81
N TYR A 440 0.14 27.52 -27.95
CA TYR A 440 -0.11 28.62 -28.88
C TYR A 440 -0.96 28.14 -30.07
N PRO A 441 -1.98 28.91 -30.50
CA PRO A 441 -2.72 28.60 -31.71
C PRO A 441 -1.77 28.64 -32.92
N LYS A 442 -1.93 27.66 -33.83
CA LYS A 442 -1.27 27.63 -35.14
C LYS A 442 -1.49 28.97 -35.85
N VAL A 443 -0.45 29.81 -35.90
CA VAL A 443 -0.39 30.89 -36.88
C VAL A 443 0.16 30.25 -38.17
N GLY A 444 -0.54 30.48 -39.28
CA GLY A 444 -0.31 29.86 -40.58
C GLY A 444 1.08 30.13 -41.20
N PRO A 445 1.36 29.53 -42.37
CA PRO A 445 2.70 29.50 -42.95
C PRO A 445 3.21 30.92 -43.29
N PRO A 446 4.54 31.16 -43.19
CA PRO A 446 5.12 32.46 -43.50
C PRO A 446 5.25 32.62 -45.02
N GLU A 447 4.26 33.24 -45.65
CA GLU A 447 4.47 33.94 -46.91
C GLU A 447 4.60 35.45 -46.62
N ALA A 448 5.60 36.05 -47.26
CA ALA A 448 5.90 37.47 -47.29
C ALA A 448 6.43 38.09 -45.99
N LEU A 449 7.76 38.11 -45.85
CA LEU A 449 8.49 39.33 -45.52
C LEU A 449 9.93 39.19 -46.07
N GLY A 450 10.27 40.09 -46.98
CA GLY A 450 11.45 40.02 -47.83
C GLY A 450 12.78 40.12 -47.07
N ALA A 451 13.70 39.23 -47.42
CA ALA A 451 15.10 39.38 -47.12
C ALA A 451 15.65 40.63 -47.85
N ARG A 452 16.17 41.59 -47.09
CA ARG A 452 17.15 42.56 -47.57
C ARG A 452 18.46 42.32 -46.85
N GLU A 453 19.46 41.93 -47.64
CA GLU A 453 20.87 41.97 -47.29
C GLU A 453 21.32 43.42 -47.01
N PHE A 454 22.14 43.60 -45.98
CA PHE A 454 23.12 44.69 -45.91
C PHE A 454 24.42 44.15 -45.32
N PHE A 455 25.46 44.07 -46.16
CA PHE A 455 26.85 43.97 -45.74
C PHE A 455 27.39 45.38 -45.42
N GLY A 456 28.17 45.53 -44.34
CA GLY A 456 29.13 46.63 -44.21
C GLY A 456 29.67 46.88 -42.78
N PRO A 457 30.96 47.25 -42.59
CA PRO A 457 31.75 46.95 -41.39
C PRO A 457 32.05 48.16 -40.48
N ARG A 458 32.63 47.87 -39.28
CA ARG A 458 33.11 48.76 -38.18
C ARG A 458 32.03 49.13 -37.15
N GLY A 459 32.25 49.12 -35.84
CA GLY A 459 33.39 48.85 -34.98
C GLY A 459 32.91 48.72 -33.52
N GLN A 460 33.84 48.49 -32.59
CA GLN A 460 33.65 48.43 -31.13
C GLN A 460 32.70 49.53 -30.60
N THR A 461 31.79 49.28 -29.66
CA THR A 461 31.92 49.33 -28.17
C THR A 461 30.50 49.19 -27.58
N GLU A 462 30.40 48.99 -26.26
CA GLU A 462 29.17 48.89 -25.43
C GLU A 462 28.56 47.48 -25.26
N TRP A 463 29.24 46.73 -24.39
CA TRP A 463 28.57 45.92 -23.38
C TRP A 463 27.79 46.84 -22.44
N ASP A 464 26.46 46.74 -22.42
CA ASP A 464 25.60 46.83 -21.20
C ASP A 464 24.12 46.90 -21.58
N ARG A 465 23.51 45.73 -21.79
CA ARG A 465 22.07 45.50 -21.52
C ARG A 465 21.77 44.01 -21.50
N LEU A 466 21.97 43.38 -20.35
CA LEU A 466 21.39 42.07 -20.05
C LEU A 466 19.95 42.32 -19.60
N GLU A 467 19.02 42.41 -20.55
CA GLU A 467 17.59 42.24 -20.25
C GLU A 467 17.38 40.81 -19.77
N ARG A 468 17.44 40.60 -18.46
CA ARG A 468 17.12 39.33 -17.81
C ARG A 468 15.60 39.22 -17.75
N THR A 469 15.00 38.58 -18.74
CA THR A 469 13.59 38.19 -18.70
C THR A 469 13.39 37.07 -17.66
N ALA A 470 12.82 37.41 -16.51
CA ALA A 470 12.17 36.41 -15.66
C ALA A 470 10.92 35.90 -16.39
N SER A 471 10.84 34.61 -16.66
CA SER A 471 9.61 34.00 -17.17
C SER A 471 8.70 33.69 -15.98
N PRO A 472 7.45 34.17 -15.95
CA PRO A 472 6.52 33.81 -14.88
C PRO A 472 6.16 32.32 -14.96
N SER A 473 6.27 31.63 -13.83
CA SER A 473 5.67 30.32 -13.64
C SER A 473 4.18 30.50 -13.37
N ALA A 474 3.34 29.90 -14.22
CA ALA A 474 1.90 29.62 -14.09
C ALA A 474 1.05 30.58 -13.23
N VAL A 475 0.08 31.27 -13.87
CA VAL A 475 -1.04 31.91 -13.19
C VAL A 475 -2.21 30.92 -13.16
N THR A 476 -2.59 30.46 -11.97
CA THR A 476 -3.82 29.66 -11.78
C THR A 476 -4.93 30.60 -11.33
N ILE A 477 -5.99 30.72 -12.14
CA ILE A 477 -7.17 31.53 -11.82
C ILE A 477 -8.27 30.59 -11.32
N HIS A 478 -8.66 30.72 -10.06
CA HIS A 478 -9.80 29.99 -9.52
C HIS A 478 -11.09 30.78 -9.77
N LYS A 479 -11.96 30.22 -10.62
CA LYS A 479 -13.31 30.76 -10.85
C LYS A 479 -14.30 29.96 -10.02
N ARG A 480 -15.05 30.63 -9.16
CA ARG A 480 -16.19 30.05 -8.44
C ARG A 480 -17.47 30.69 -8.96
N GLN A 481 -18.44 29.87 -9.40
CA GLN A 481 -19.78 30.35 -9.72
C GLN A 481 -20.74 30.02 -8.58
N GLU A 482 -21.47 31.01 -8.13
CA GLU A 482 -22.52 30.86 -7.11
C GLU A 482 -23.70 31.75 -7.49
N GLN A 483 -24.90 31.16 -7.62
CA GLN A 483 -26.15 31.87 -7.92
C GLN A 483 -26.09 32.82 -9.15
N GLY A 484 -25.48 32.38 -10.24
CA GLY A 484 -25.41 33.17 -11.49
C GLY A 484 -24.40 34.33 -11.46
N LYS A 485 -23.58 34.43 -10.40
CA LYS A 485 -22.48 35.40 -10.29
C LYS A 485 -21.14 34.67 -10.34
N THR A 486 -20.19 35.25 -11.05
CA THR A 486 -18.81 34.74 -11.15
C THR A 486 -17.94 35.47 -10.14
N PHE A 487 -17.35 34.73 -9.21
CA PHE A 487 -16.37 35.23 -8.26
C PHE A 487 -14.99 34.76 -8.71
N VAL A 488 -14.05 35.70 -8.84
CA VAL A 488 -12.63 35.41 -9.03
C VAL A 488 -11.96 35.67 -7.69
N SER A 489 -11.52 34.61 -7.03
CA SER A 489 -10.72 34.72 -5.81
C SER A 489 -9.32 34.22 -6.08
N ASP A 490 -8.37 34.99 -5.54
CA ASP A 490 -6.96 34.69 -5.37
C ASP A 490 -6.09 34.69 -6.63
N TRP A 491 -5.06 35.55 -6.57
CA TRP A 491 -3.92 35.53 -7.48
C TRP A 491 -2.72 35.07 -6.69
N VAL A 492 -2.20 33.88 -7.00
CA VAL A 492 -0.92 33.42 -6.45
C VAL A 492 0.14 33.63 -7.51
N PHE A 493 1.11 34.49 -7.23
CA PHE A 493 2.28 34.68 -8.07
C PHE A 493 3.48 33.99 -7.42
N SER A 494 4.13 33.08 -8.14
CA SER A 494 5.42 32.52 -7.71
C SER A 494 6.50 32.98 -8.67
N VAL A 495 7.44 33.78 -8.18
CA VAL A 495 8.60 34.24 -8.95
C VAL A 495 9.83 33.53 -8.40
N THR A 496 10.42 32.64 -9.21
CA THR A 496 11.69 31.98 -8.87
C THR A 496 12.81 32.65 -9.63
N VAL A 497 13.78 33.22 -8.91
CA VAL A 497 15.00 33.80 -9.51
C VAL A 497 16.15 32.80 -9.27
N SER A 498 16.67 32.22 -10.34
CA SER A 498 17.81 31.28 -10.29
C SER A 498 19.04 31.85 -11.00
N GLY A 499 20.24 31.45 -10.56
CA GLY A 499 21.50 31.80 -11.21
C GLY A 499 22.11 33.16 -10.85
N VAL A 500 21.79 33.72 -9.67
CA VAL A 500 22.39 34.97 -9.20
C VAL A 500 23.55 34.66 -8.23
N PRO A 501 24.77 35.18 -8.46
CA PRO A 501 25.90 34.93 -7.57
C PRO A 501 25.72 35.62 -6.21
N PRO A 502 26.38 35.13 -5.14
CA PRO A 502 26.11 35.54 -3.74
C PRO A 502 26.30 37.03 -3.42
N ASN A 503 26.93 37.79 -4.33
CA ASN A 503 27.33 39.18 -4.10
C ASN A 503 26.60 40.17 -5.02
N ALA A 504 25.54 39.71 -5.71
CA ALA A 504 24.89 40.51 -6.75
C ALA A 504 24.01 41.65 -6.23
N PHE A 505 23.80 41.73 -4.92
CA PHE A 505 23.00 42.77 -4.28
C PHE A 505 23.83 43.48 -3.21
N ARG A 506 23.76 44.80 -3.20
CA ARG A 506 24.37 45.67 -2.20
C ARG A 506 23.30 46.22 -1.26
N GLU A 507 23.74 46.63 -0.08
CA GLU A 507 22.90 47.36 0.86
C GLU A 507 22.34 48.63 0.20
N GLY A 508 21.01 48.78 0.22
CA GLY A 508 20.31 49.90 -0.40
C GLY A 508 19.79 49.66 -1.83
N ASP A 509 20.03 48.50 -2.42
CA ASP A 509 19.45 48.15 -3.73
C ASP A 509 17.92 48.05 -3.63
N ALA A 510 17.22 48.73 -4.54
CA ALA A 510 15.78 48.64 -4.72
C ALA A 510 15.47 48.03 -6.09
N PHE A 511 14.45 47.19 -6.17
CA PHE A 511 13.95 46.66 -7.43
C PHE A 511 12.47 46.99 -7.61
N ASP A 512 12.13 47.46 -8.81
CA ASP A 512 10.76 47.72 -9.22
C ASP A 512 10.22 46.48 -9.94
N LEU A 513 9.26 45.78 -9.33
CA LEU A 513 8.51 44.73 -10.01
C LEU A 513 7.31 45.38 -10.73
N ARG A 514 7.39 45.48 -12.06
CA ARG A 514 6.27 45.96 -12.88
C ARG A 514 5.50 44.78 -13.45
N ILE A 515 4.23 44.64 -13.05
CA ILE A 515 3.31 43.64 -13.60
C ILE A 515 2.36 44.38 -14.55
N ALA A 516 2.60 44.27 -15.86
CA ALA A 516 1.69 44.80 -16.87
C ALA A 516 0.70 43.71 -17.30
N GLY A 517 -0.58 43.89 -16.99
CA GLY A 517 -1.67 43.07 -17.54
C GLY A 517 -2.28 43.76 -18.75
N THR A 518 -2.12 43.20 -19.95
CA THR A 518 -2.84 43.67 -21.15
C THR A 518 -4.01 42.73 -21.45
N THR A 519 -5.22 43.09 -21.02
CA THR A 519 -6.45 42.50 -21.56
C THR A 519 -6.90 43.30 -22.77
N ALA A 520 -6.26 43.07 -23.92
CA ALA A 520 -6.81 43.52 -25.19
C ALA A 520 -7.85 42.50 -25.66
N GLY A 521 -9.15 42.80 -25.51
CA GLY A 521 -10.18 42.17 -26.35
C GLY A 521 -11.54 41.84 -25.74
N GLU A 522 -11.70 41.78 -24.40
CA GLU A 522 -13.00 41.39 -23.82
C GLU A 522 -13.68 42.56 -23.10
N LYS A 523 -14.81 43.01 -23.64
CA LYS A 523 -15.76 43.85 -22.90
C LYS A 523 -16.31 43.03 -21.74
N MET A 524 -15.94 43.37 -20.52
CA MET A 524 -16.51 42.77 -19.31
C MET A 524 -17.74 43.60 -18.88
N GLU A 525 -18.94 43.04 -19.01
CA GLU A 525 -20.18 43.60 -18.46
C GLU A 525 -20.61 42.78 -17.23
N GLY A 526 -20.73 43.42 -16.06
CA GLY A 526 -21.18 42.81 -14.79
C GLY A 526 -20.63 43.54 -13.54
N ASP A 527 -21.32 43.42 -12.40
CA ASP A 527 -20.87 43.97 -11.10
C ASP A 527 -19.78 43.08 -10.50
N TRP A 528 -18.58 43.62 -10.30
CA TRP A 528 -17.43 42.91 -9.72
C TRP A 528 -17.11 43.42 -8.31
N HIS A 529 -16.89 42.50 -7.37
CA HIS A 529 -16.38 42.81 -6.03
C HIS A 529 -14.95 42.26 -5.88
N TRP A 530 -14.03 43.12 -5.40
CA TRP A 530 -12.62 42.78 -5.21
C TRP A 530 -12.35 42.50 -3.73
N THR A 531 -11.76 41.34 -3.42
CA THR A 531 -11.17 41.05 -2.09
C THR A 531 -9.66 40.98 -2.22
N ARG A 532 -8.94 41.74 -1.36
CA ARG A 532 -7.49 41.95 -1.44
C ARG A 532 -6.73 40.93 -0.59
N HIS A 533 -6.10 39.95 -1.21
CA HIS A 533 -5.02 39.17 -0.59
C HIS A 533 -3.93 38.90 -1.62
N CYS A 534 -2.69 39.30 -1.32
CA CYS A 534 -1.49 38.94 -2.07
C CYS A 534 -0.55 38.18 -1.14
N TYR A 535 -0.07 37.03 -1.59
CA TYR A 535 0.94 36.24 -0.88
C TYR A 535 2.23 36.26 -1.70
N PHE A 536 3.36 36.48 -1.04
CA PHE A 536 4.68 36.39 -1.65
C PHE A 536 5.46 35.30 -0.91
N THR A 537 6.02 34.35 -1.66
CA THR A 537 6.88 33.29 -1.12
C THR A 537 8.26 33.44 -1.73
N PHE A 538 9.28 33.66 -0.89
CA PHE A 538 10.68 33.69 -1.33
C PHE A 538 11.36 32.41 -0.87
N GLY A 539 11.95 31.67 -1.81
CA GLY A 539 12.80 30.52 -1.50
C GLY A 539 14.25 30.86 -1.81
N TYR A 540 15.13 30.76 -0.80
CA TYR A 540 16.58 30.80 -1.00
C TYR A 540 17.13 29.40 -0.72
N SER A 541 17.86 28.83 -1.68
CA SER A 541 18.65 27.62 -1.44
C SER A 541 20.05 28.03 -0.96
N GLY A 542 20.46 27.58 0.24
CA GLY A 542 21.87 27.62 0.66
C GLY A 542 22.25 28.42 1.91
N PHE A 543 21.36 28.60 2.91
CA PHE A 543 21.76 29.19 4.21
C PHE A 543 21.16 28.44 5.40
N THR A 544 21.94 28.33 6.49
CA THR A 544 21.51 27.83 7.80
C THR A 544 21.25 29.01 8.73
N VAL A 545 20.08 29.07 9.37
CA VAL A 545 19.74 30.11 10.37
C VAL A 545 19.67 29.45 11.76
N PRO A 546 20.33 30.00 12.80
CA PRO A 546 20.17 29.52 14.16
C PRO A 546 18.71 29.66 14.61
N ARG A 547 18.20 28.67 15.35
CA ARG A 547 16.78 28.58 15.77
C ARG A 547 16.32 29.75 16.66
N ASP A 548 17.25 30.57 17.16
CA ASP A 548 17.02 31.54 18.23
C ASP A 548 17.38 33.01 17.86
N ALA A 549 17.50 33.35 16.57
CA ALA A 549 17.91 34.69 16.16
C ALA A 549 16.79 35.76 16.36
N PRO A 550 17.04 36.88 17.06
CA PRO A 550 16.00 37.82 17.54
C PRO A 550 15.35 38.73 16.48
N TRP A 551 15.69 38.62 15.20
CA TRP A 551 15.27 39.56 14.13
C TRP A 551 14.07 39.11 13.27
N GLN A 552 13.32 38.07 13.67
CA GLN A 552 12.16 37.57 12.91
C GLN A 552 10.92 38.49 12.88
N ARG A 553 11.04 39.78 13.22
CA ARG A 553 9.92 40.74 13.16
C ARG A 553 10.36 42.00 12.42
N ASN A 554 9.78 42.22 11.25
CA ASN A 554 9.55 43.49 10.53
C ASN A 554 10.04 43.48 9.07
N LEU A 555 9.19 43.02 8.16
CA LEU A 555 9.22 43.41 6.75
C LEU A 555 8.08 44.41 6.53
N GLY A 556 8.39 45.68 6.22
CA GLY A 556 7.39 46.70 5.92
C GLY A 556 7.02 46.69 4.45
N VAL A 557 5.73 46.53 4.13
CA VAL A 557 5.19 46.69 2.76
C VAL A 557 4.35 47.97 2.74
N GLU A 558 4.72 48.92 1.89
CA GLU A 558 3.95 50.16 1.69
C GLU A 558 3.22 50.11 0.34
N ILE A 559 1.90 50.29 0.35
CA ILE A 559 1.06 50.30 -0.84
C ILE A 559 0.40 51.68 -0.93
N ALA A 560 0.76 52.46 -1.95
CA ALA A 560 0.15 53.75 -2.21
C ALA A 560 -1.04 53.62 -3.19
N PRO A 561 -2.19 54.27 -2.95
CA PRO A 561 -3.30 54.25 -3.88
C PRO A 561 -3.05 55.17 -5.08
N ALA A 562 -3.16 54.64 -6.30
CA ALA A 562 -3.24 55.43 -7.53
C ALA A 562 -4.69 55.87 -7.80
N ALA A 563 -4.87 57.10 -8.31
CA ALA A 563 -6.16 57.67 -8.70
C ALA A 563 -6.78 56.90 -9.90
N PRO A 564 -8.12 56.95 -10.10
CA PRO A 564 -8.79 56.05 -11.03
C PRO A 564 -8.57 56.49 -12.48
N THR A 565 -7.78 55.71 -13.22
CA THR A 565 -7.75 55.68 -14.69
C THR A 565 -8.08 54.27 -15.19
N PRO A 566 -8.51 54.10 -16.47
CA PRO A 566 -8.99 52.82 -17.01
C PRO A 566 -7.93 51.70 -17.08
N SER A 567 -6.67 52.01 -16.78
CA SER A 567 -5.60 51.05 -16.54
C SER A 567 -5.10 51.24 -15.11
N ALA A 568 -5.43 50.32 -14.21
CA ALA A 568 -4.89 50.33 -12.85
C ALA A 568 -3.51 49.67 -12.87
N GLU A 569 -2.45 50.46 -12.68
CA GLU A 569 -1.13 49.93 -12.34
C GLU A 569 -1.00 49.83 -10.82
N MET A 570 -0.50 48.69 -10.34
CA MET A 570 -0.13 48.49 -8.94
C MET A 570 1.40 48.50 -8.84
N ALA A 571 1.95 49.50 -8.17
CA ALA A 571 3.36 49.58 -7.84
C ALA A 571 3.57 49.09 -6.40
N VAL A 572 4.47 48.12 -6.21
CA VAL A 572 4.87 47.63 -4.89
C VAL A 572 6.35 47.91 -4.72
N ARG A 573 6.71 48.66 -3.67
CA ARG A 573 8.09 48.98 -3.32
C ARG A 573 8.52 48.14 -2.13
N LEU A 574 9.63 47.42 -2.25
CA LEU A 574 10.24 46.66 -1.16
C LEU A 574 11.59 47.31 -0.81
N THR A 575 11.85 47.52 0.48
CA THR A 575 13.08 48.17 0.96
C THR A 575 13.76 47.25 1.97
N ALA A 576 15.07 47.01 1.82
CA ALA A 576 15.85 46.28 2.82
C ALA A 576 16.01 47.11 4.10
N PRO A 577 15.97 46.50 5.30
CA PRO A 577 16.12 47.24 6.55
C PRO A 577 17.57 47.74 6.75
N ARG A 578 17.71 48.91 7.38
CA ARG A 578 19.00 49.43 7.88
C ARG A 578 19.36 48.77 9.21
N TYR A 579 20.63 48.45 9.40
CA TYR A 579 21.17 48.00 10.68
C TYR A 579 21.95 49.14 11.36
N GLU A 580 21.60 49.46 12.60
CA GLU A 580 22.46 50.20 13.53
C GLU A 580 22.78 49.27 14.71
N ASP A 581 24.08 49.17 15.00
CA ASP A 581 24.78 48.62 16.17
C ASP A 581 24.45 47.20 16.70
N VAL A 582 25.36 46.25 16.47
CA VAL A 582 25.87 45.34 17.52
C VAL A 582 27.34 44.99 17.23
N ALA A 583 28.23 45.46 18.10
CA ALA A 583 29.63 45.06 18.18
C ALA A 583 29.79 43.79 19.05
N ASP A 584 30.87 43.07 18.79
CA ASP A 584 31.51 42.02 19.61
C ASP A 584 30.87 40.62 19.67
N ALA A 585 31.52 39.67 18.98
CA ALA A 585 31.76 38.31 19.46
C ALA A 585 32.86 37.64 18.61
N GLU A 586 34.11 37.73 19.08
CA GLU A 586 35.23 36.89 18.64
C GLU A 586 35.16 35.49 19.28
N ASP A 587 35.72 34.51 18.59
CA ASP A 587 36.11 33.15 19.03
C ASP A 587 35.03 32.13 19.45
N ALA A 588 34.69 31.24 18.51
CA ALA A 588 34.59 29.80 18.78
C ALA A 588 34.66 28.99 17.47
N ALA A 589 35.78 28.27 17.28
CA ALA A 589 35.91 27.25 16.25
C ALA A 589 35.05 26.02 16.62
N LEU A 590 34.08 25.66 15.78
CA LEU A 590 33.41 24.36 15.84
C LEU A 590 33.16 23.86 14.41
N ASN A 591 33.91 22.82 14.02
CA ASN A 591 33.64 22.04 12.83
C ASN A 591 32.36 21.22 13.05
N ILE A 592 31.30 21.54 12.30
CA ILE A 592 30.16 20.63 12.11
C ILE A 592 29.87 20.57 10.61
N ASN A 593 29.98 19.36 10.08
CA ASN A 593 29.58 18.97 8.74
C ASN A 593 28.06 18.70 8.75
N VAL A 594 27.27 19.36 7.91
CA VAL A 594 25.82 19.12 7.80
C VAL A 594 25.36 19.20 6.35
N ASP A 595 24.93 18.05 5.82
CA ASP A 595 24.02 17.90 4.68
C ASP A 595 22.62 17.69 5.27
N GLN A 596 21.75 18.72 5.30
CA GLN A 596 20.27 18.56 5.38
C GLN A 596 19.54 19.83 4.93
N ASP A 597 18.57 19.64 4.02
CA ASP A 597 17.51 20.60 3.71
C ASP A 597 16.48 20.65 4.85
N VAL A 598 16.17 21.84 5.37
CA VAL A 598 15.04 22.04 6.30
C VAL A 598 13.91 22.74 5.55
N LYS A 599 12.78 22.04 5.38
CA LYS A 599 11.48 22.66 5.05
C LYS A 599 10.71 22.91 6.33
N LEU A 600 10.46 24.18 6.67
CA LEU A 600 9.47 24.55 7.68
C LEU A 600 8.13 24.78 6.99
N GLN A 601 7.18 23.86 7.20
CA GLN A 601 5.77 24.08 6.91
C GLN A 601 5.10 24.69 8.14
N TRP A 602 4.38 25.78 7.95
CA TRP A 602 3.48 26.35 8.94
C TRP A 602 2.06 25.99 8.52
N GLU A 603 1.34 25.24 9.34
CA GLU A 603 -0.10 25.03 9.17
C GLU A 603 -0.85 26.02 10.06
N TRP A 604 -1.75 26.79 9.45
CA TRP A 604 -2.75 27.58 10.18
C TRP A 604 -4.07 26.83 10.07
N GLU A 605 -4.63 26.45 11.22
CA GLU A 605 -5.93 25.81 11.29
C GLU A 605 -7.02 26.89 11.25
N HIS A 606 -7.75 26.97 10.13
CA HIS A 606 -8.93 27.84 10.04
C HIS A 606 -10.15 27.13 10.62
N ARG A 607 -10.52 27.47 11.85
CA ARG A 607 -11.82 27.14 12.42
C ARG A 607 -12.76 28.35 12.30
N LEU A 608 -13.86 28.19 11.56
CA LEU A 608 -15.00 29.10 11.65
C LEU A 608 -15.69 28.85 12.98
N VAL A 609 -15.49 29.76 13.94
CA VAL A 609 -16.23 29.78 15.20
C VAL A 609 -17.34 30.82 15.12
N SER A 610 -18.49 30.50 15.69
CA SER A 610 -19.60 31.44 15.83
C SER A 610 -19.20 32.63 16.72
N ALA A 611 -19.86 33.78 16.57
CA ALA A 611 -19.64 34.94 17.45
C ALA A 611 -19.83 34.60 18.94
N GLN A 612 -20.59 33.55 19.25
CA GLN A 612 -20.85 33.04 20.60
C GLN A 612 -19.68 32.19 21.14
N GLU A 613 -19.01 31.41 20.29
CA GLU A 613 -17.78 30.66 20.63
C GLU A 613 -16.59 31.59 20.85
N ALA A 614 -16.48 32.69 20.07
CA ALA A 614 -15.42 33.68 20.24
C ALA A 614 -15.52 34.40 21.60
N GLN A 615 -16.73 34.56 22.14
CA GLN A 615 -16.95 35.21 23.43
C GLN A 615 -16.64 34.30 24.63
N GLY A 616 -16.79 32.98 24.48
CA GLY A 616 -16.44 31.99 25.51
C GLY A 616 -14.92 31.77 25.67
N LEU A 617 -14.15 31.91 24.59
CA LEU A 617 -12.69 31.73 24.62
C LEU A 617 -11.94 32.90 25.28
N LEU A 618 -12.57 34.07 25.40
CA LEU A 618 -11.97 35.27 26.01
C LEU A 618 -12.13 35.35 27.54
N GLN A 619 -12.82 34.41 28.19
CA GLN A 619 -13.15 34.49 29.62
C GLN A 619 -12.65 33.32 30.50
N GLY A 620 -11.75 32.46 30.03
CA GLY A 620 -11.36 31.26 30.77
C GLY A 620 -9.86 31.04 30.92
N ALA A 621 -9.19 31.74 31.84
CA ALA A 621 -7.89 31.30 32.38
C ALA A 621 -7.63 31.90 33.77
N GLY A 622 -8.09 31.22 34.82
CA GLY A 622 -7.58 31.39 36.18
C GLY A 622 -6.58 30.27 36.50
N PRO A 623 -5.48 30.53 37.23
CA PRO A 623 -4.45 29.53 37.49
C PRO A 623 -4.92 28.46 38.50
N PRO A 624 -4.49 27.19 38.36
CA PRO A 624 -4.86 26.13 39.28
C PRO A 624 -4.14 26.28 40.63
N SER A 625 -4.86 26.02 41.73
CA SER A 625 -4.30 25.92 43.08
C SER A 625 -3.66 24.55 43.31
N PRO A 626 -2.60 24.45 44.14
CA PRO A 626 -1.88 23.19 44.38
C PRO A 626 -2.62 22.25 45.34
N PRO A 627 -2.36 20.92 45.28
CA PRO A 627 -3.06 19.95 46.10
C PRO A 627 -2.48 19.91 47.53
N THR A 628 -3.33 20.15 48.51
CA THR A 628 -3.04 19.87 49.93
C THR A 628 -3.33 18.41 50.25
N GLY A 629 -2.30 17.66 50.62
CA GLY A 629 -2.43 16.35 51.25
C GLY A 629 -2.85 16.45 52.72
N GLY A 630 -3.48 15.39 53.23
CA GLY A 630 -3.79 15.20 54.64
C GLY A 630 -4.38 13.80 54.92
N PRO A 631 -3.84 13.02 55.87
CA PRO A 631 -4.15 11.60 56.07
C PRO A 631 -5.30 11.39 57.07
N GLY A 632 -6.00 10.25 56.96
CA GLY A 632 -7.07 9.88 57.88
C GLY A 632 -7.23 8.37 58.03
N THR A 633 -6.63 7.85 59.10
CA THR A 633 -6.85 6.51 59.68
C THR A 633 -8.28 6.34 60.20
N GLY A 634 -8.86 5.15 60.09
CA GLY A 634 -10.05 4.79 60.86
C GLY A 634 -10.70 3.47 60.43
N ALA A 635 -10.36 2.40 61.12
CA ALA A 635 -11.16 1.18 61.14
C ALA A 635 -12.46 1.41 61.93
N VAL A 636 -13.56 0.74 61.56
CA VAL A 636 -14.49 0.00 62.45
C VAL A 636 -15.65 -0.59 61.63
N THR A 637 -16.05 -1.77 62.09
CA THR A 637 -17.05 -2.76 61.71
C THR A 637 -18.48 -2.28 61.44
N GLY A 638 -19.26 -3.09 60.70
CA GLY A 638 -20.72 -3.21 60.92
C GLY A 638 -21.52 -3.40 59.64
N GLY A 639 -22.20 -4.55 59.53
CA GLY A 639 -22.98 -4.93 58.35
C GLY A 639 -24.29 -4.17 58.15
N GLY A 640 -24.78 -4.23 56.91
CA GLY A 640 -26.10 -3.77 56.50
C GLY A 640 -26.43 -4.39 55.14
N ALA A 641 -27.54 -5.12 55.09
CA ALA A 641 -28.09 -5.72 53.88
C ALA A 641 -28.37 -4.66 52.80
N GLN A 642 -27.99 -4.95 51.56
CA GLN A 642 -28.20 -4.07 50.41
C GLN A 642 -29.48 -4.49 49.68
N GLU A 643 -30.46 -3.58 49.63
CA GLU A 643 -31.66 -3.67 48.79
C GLU A 643 -31.31 -3.69 47.29
N PRO A 644 -32.15 -4.32 46.44
CA PRO A 644 -31.91 -4.41 45.01
C PRO A 644 -32.14 -3.06 44.31
N THR A 645 -31.13 -2.62 43.56
CA THR A 645 -31.19 -1.46 42.65
C THR A 645 -32.24 -1.66 41.55
N PRO A 646 -33.05 -0.65 41.19
CA PRO A 646 -33.99 -0.73 40.07
C PRO A 646 -33.26 -0.83 38.71
N PRO A 647 -33.87 -1.49 37.70
CA PRO A 647 -33.22 -1.72 36.42
C PRO A 647 -32.99 -0.41 35.65
N ALA A 648 -31.80 -0.30 35.06
CA ALA A 648 -31.42 0.77 34.16
C ALA A 648 -32.39 0.85 32.97
N GLY A 649 -32.87 2.07 32.68
CA GLY A 649 -33.66 2.36 31.49
C GLY A 649 -32.88 2.14 30.18
N PRO A 650 -33.60 2.07 29.04
CA PRO A 650 -33.00 1.74 27.75
C PRO A 650 -31.95 2.79 27.36
N THR A 651 -30.74 2.32 27.08
CA THR A 651 -29.66 3.11 26.50
C THR A 651 -30.03 3.53 25.08
N SER A 652 -29.85 4.82 24.78
CA SER A 652 -29.95 5.36 23.43
C SER A 652 -29.05 4.58 22.46
N PRO A 653 -29.51 4.25 21.25
CA PRO A 653 -28.66 3.63 20.24
C PRO A 653 -27.55 4.61 19.85
N GLY A 654 -26.30 4.16 19.95
CA GLY A 654 -25.14 4.89 19.43
C GLY A 654 -25.24 5.09 17.90
N PRO A 655 -24.45 6.01 17.32
CA PRO A 655 -24.53 6.32 15.90
C PRO A 655 -24.27 5.06 15.08
N SER A 656 -25.28 4.61 14.34
CA SER A 656 -25.18 3.51 13.39
C SER A 656 -24.07 3.79 12.39
N SER A 657 -23.18 2.81 12.16
CA SER A 657 -22.18 2.84 11.09
C SER A 657 -22.79 3.33 9.77
N PRO A 658 -22.07 4.13 8.97
CA PRO A 658 -22.60 4.66 7.72
C PRO A 658 -23.07 3.52 6.82
N THR A 659 -24.37 3.50 6.55
CA THR A 659 -25.04 2.53 5.69
C THR A 659 -24.33 2.48 4.35
N ALA A 660 -23.82 1.30 3.96
CA ALA A 660 -23.08 1.15 2.71
C ALA A 660 -23.98 1.49 1.51
N GLY A 661 -23.60 2.51 0.74
CA GLY A 661 -24.36 3.00 -0.41
C GLY A 661 -24.44 2.01 -1.59
N PRO A 662 -25.28 2.31 -2.60
CA PRO A 662 -25.40 1.51 -3.81
C PRO A 662 -24.11 1.47 -4.63
N ARG A 663 -23.90 0.41 -5.42
CA ARG A 663 -22.70 0.25 -6.27
C ARG A 663 -22.98 -0.46 -7.61
N LEU A 664 -22.08 -0.26 -8.57
CA LEU A 664 -22.12 -0.91 -9.90
C LEU A 664 -21.63 -2.37 -9.90
N GLY A 665 -20.90 -2.82 -8.88
CA GLY A 665 -20.26 -4.15 -8.88
C GLY A 665 -19.01 -4.24 -9.77
N LEU A 666 -18.33 -3.10 -9.97
CA LEU A 666 -17.08 -2.98 -10.71
C LEU A 666 -16.00 -2.42 -9.77
N THR A 667 -14.73 -2.77 -10.02
CA THR A 667 -13.56 -2.05 -9.47
C THR A 667 -12.89 -1.32 -10.63
N ALA A 668 -12.60 -0.03 -10.44
CA ALA A 668 -11.93 0.79 -11.44
C ALA A 668 -10.77 1.57 -10.83
N ARG A 669 -9.80 1.94 -11.66
CA ARG A 669 -8.61 2.71 -11.27
C ARG A 669 -8.39 3.90 -12.20
N ASN A 670 -7.73 4.92 -11.71
CA ASN A 670 -7.31 6.07 -12.52
C ASN A 670 -6.07 5.69 -13.34
N VAL A 671 -6.08 5.98 -14.64
CA VAL A 671 -4.94 5.76 -15.55
C VAL A 671 -4.72 7.02 -16.38
N PRO A 672 -3.49 7.54 -16.51
CA PRO A 672 -3.17 8.61 -17.45
C PRO A 672 -3.39 8.15 -18.90
N GLY A 673 -4.15 8.91 -19.68
CA GLY A 673 -4.32 8.72 -21.13
C GLY A 673 -3.16 9.32 -21.92
N ASP A 674 -3.04 8.94 -23.19
CA ASP A 674 -2.00 9.45 -24.12
C ASP A 674 -2.10 10.96 -24.36
N ASP A 675 -3.29 11.53 -24.11
CA ASP A 675 -3.60 12.97 -24.14
C ASP A 675 -3.27 13.70 -22.82
N GLY A 676 -2.69 13.00 -21.85
CA GLY A 676 -2.41 13.51 -20.51
C GLY A 676 -3.64 13.61 -19.60
N GLN A 677 -4.83 13.24 -20.06
CA GLN A 677 -6.05 13.26 -19.24
C GLN A 677 -6.17 11.99 -18.40
N THR A 678 -6.65 12.10 -17.17
CA THR A 678 -6.94 10.92 -16.35
C THR A 678 -8.22 10.24 -16.86
N ARG A 679 -8.16 8.92 -17.03
CA ARG A 679 -9.29 8.07 -17.43
C ARG A 679 -9.57 7.04 -16.33
N VAL A 680 -10.83 6.63 -16.20
CA VAL A 680 -11.24 5.59 -15.24
C VAL A 680 -11.32 4.26 -15.95
N VAL A 681 -10.34 3.38 -15.73
CA VAL A 681 -10.25 2.07 -16.39
C VAL A 681 -10.78 0.99 -15.45
N ILE A 682 -11.69 0.15 -15.96
CA ILE A 682 -12.22 -1.00 -15.24
C ILE A 682 -11.10 -2.01 -15.04
N ALA A 683 -10.85 -2.39 -13.78
CA ALA A 683 -9.86 -3.37 -13.39
C ALA A 683 -10.48 -4.75 -13.15
N VAL A 684 -11.66 -4.80 -12.52
CA VAL A 684 -12.37 -6.04 -12.19
C VAL A 684 -13.87 -5.87 -12.41
N VAL A 685 -14.49 -6.89 -13.00
CA VAL A 685 -15.95 -7.02 -13.14
C VAL A 685 -16.40 -8.11 -12.20
N GLY A 686 -17.26 -7.79 -11.22
CA GLY A 686 -17.79 -8.79 -10.30
C GLY A 686 -18.69 -9.79 -11.03
N ALA A 687 -18.60 -11.08 -10.68
CA ALA A 687 -19.39 -12.14 -11.34
C ALA A 687 -20.92 -11.95 -11.24
N HIS A 688 -21.39 -11.26 -10.19
CA HIS A 688 -22.80 -10.93 -9.98
C HIS A 688 -23.14 -9.48 -10.34
N SER A 689 -22.22 -8.77 -10.99
CA SER A 689 -22.46 -7.43 -11.49
C SER A 689 -23.46 -7.46 -12.65
N SER A 690 -24.29 -6.43 -12.80
CA SER A 690 -25.04 -6.20 -14.05
C SER A 690 -24.13 -6.02 -15.27
N PHE A 691 -22.83 -5.84 -15.06
CA PHE A 691 -21.82 -5.77 -16.10
C PHE A 691 -21.17 -7.12 -16.43
N ALA A 692 -21.51 -8.21 -15.72
CA ALA A 692 -20.96 -9.54 -15.99
C ALA A 692 -21.29 -9.97 -17.44
N GLY A 693 -20.25 -10.26 -18.22
CA GLY A 693 -20.38 -10.59 -19.65
C GLY A 693 -20.59 -9.39 -20.58
N ILE A 694 -20.70 -8.17 -20.05
CA ILE A 694 -20.87 -6.93 -20.84
C ILE A 694 -19.59 -6.10 -20.80
N ALA A 695 -19.14 -5.72 -19.60
CA ALA A 695 -17.86 -5.04 -19.40
C ALA A 695 -16.72 -6.04 -19.28
N GLN A 696 -15.50 -5.59 -19.58
CA GLN A 696 -14.27 -6.36 -19.38
C GLN A 696 -13.18 -5.47 -18.75
N PRO A 697 -12.20 -6.07 -18.04
CA PRO A 697 -11.01 -5.34 -17.63
C PRO A 697 -10.35 -4.64 -18.83
N GLY A 698 -10.02 -3.36 -18.66
CA GLY A 698 -9.46 -2.50 -19.71
C GLY A 698 -10.48 -1.55 -20.37
N ASP A 699 -11.79 -1.77 -20.19
CA ASP A 699 -12.80 -0.80 -20.63
C ASP A 699 -12.66 0.52 -19.84
N ILE A 700 -12.90 1.65 -20.51
CA ILE A 700 -12.90 2.98 -19.90
C ILE A 700 -14.33 3.34 -19.50
N LEU A 701 -14.56 3.64 -18.23
CA LEU A 701 -15.83 4.17 -17.73
C LEU A 701 -15.93 5.66 -18.05
N VAL A 702 -16.76 6.02 -19.03
CA VAL A 702 -16.88 7.38 -19.57
C VAL A 702 -17.91 8.20 -18.80
N SER A 703 -19.12 7.66 -18.60
CA SER A 703 -20.18 8.37 -17.86
C SER A 703 -21.16 7.43 -17.15
N VAL A 704 -21.84 7.97 -16.14
CA VAL A 704 -22.96 7.33 -15.43
C VAL A 704 -24.13 8.31 -15.39
N ASP A 705 -25.28 7.91 -15.91
CA ASP A 705 -26.47 8.73 -16.13
C ASP A 705 -26.17 10.05 -16.87
N GLY A 706 -25.26 10.00 -17.84
CA GLY A 706 -24.81 11.17 -18.61
C GLY A 706 -23.91 12.13 -17.84
N THR A 707 -23.53 11.82 -16.60
CA THR A 707 -22.50 12.55 -15.84
C THR A 707 -21.15 11.94 -16.13
N ASP A 708 -20.21 12.74 -16.65
CA ASP A 708 -18.86 12.29 -16.97
C ASP A 708 -18.10 11.80 -15.74
N VAL A 709 -17.36 10.71 -15.90
CA VAL A 709 -16.53 10.10 -14.86
C VAL A 709 -15.06 10.38 -15.18
N VAL A 710 -14.48 11.33 -14.46
CA VAL A 710 -13.06 11.74 -14.66
C VAL A 710 -12.14 10.99 -13.71
N ARG A 711 -12.62 10.64 -12.51
CA ARG A 711 -11.89 9.89 -11.48
C ARG A 711 -12.75 8.79 -10.89
N ALA A 712 -12.12 7.70 -10.45
CA ALA A 712 -12.82 6.55 -9.87
C ALA A 712 -13.73 6.93 -8.69
N ARG A 713 -13.33 7.93 -7.89
CA ARG A 713 -14.13 8.46 -6.78
C ARG A 713 -15.42 9.16 -7.20
N ASP A 714 -15.49 9.68 -8.42
CA ASP A 714 -16.64 10.42 -8.93
C ASP A 714 -17.86 9.50 -9.08
N VAL A 715 -17.62 8.20 -9.34
CA VAL A 715 -18.66 7.17 -9.39
C VAL A 715 -19.43 7.11 -8.06
N ALA A 716 -18.73 7.13 -6.93
CA ALA A 716 -19.39 7.10 -5.62
C ALA A 716 -20.25 8.35 -5.37
N ALA A 717 -19.79 9.52 -5.82
CA ALA A 717 -20.54 10.77 -5.72
C ALA A 717 -21.80 10.76 -6.61
N ILE A 718 -21.70 10.24 -7.83
CA ILE A 718 -22.84 10.11 -8.76
C ILE A 718 -23.91 9.17 -8.18
N LEU A 719 -23.48 8.09 -7.51
CA LEU A 719 -24.38 7.10 -6.92
C LEU A 719 -24.91 7.48 -5.54
N ALA A 720 -24.40 8.53 -4.89
CA ALA A 720 -24.73 8.87 -3.50
C ALA A 720 -26.23 9.18 -3.28
N GLY A 721 -26.96 9.59 -4.33
CA GLY A 721 -28.40 9.85 -4.29
C GLY A 721 -29.28 8.68 -4.76
N ARG A 722 -28.68 7.54 -5.11
CA ARG A 722 -29.40 6.37 -5.64
C ARG A 722 -29.69 5.34 -4.55
N GLN A 723 -30.58 4.40 -4.86
CA GLN A 723 -30.91 3.26 -4.01
C GLN A 723 -30.44 1.95 -4.65
N VAL A 724 -30.25 0.92 -3.81
CA VAL A 724 -30.06 -0.45 -4.30
C VAL A 724 -31.30 -0.86 -5.09
N GLY A 725 -31.10 -1.43 -6.28
CA GLY A 725 -32.17 -1.78 -7.21
C GLY A 725 -32.49 -0.70 -8.23
N ASP A 726 -32.01 0.54 -8.05
CA ASP A 726 -32.12 1.56 -9.09
C ASP A 726 -31.35 1.13 -10.35
N THR A 727 -31.83 1.57 -11.51
CA THR A 727 -31.11 1.40 -12.77
C THR A 727 -30.40 2.70 -13.14
N VAL A 728 -29.19 2.56 -13.66
CA VAL A 728 -28.38 3.67 -14.17
C VAL A 728 -27.87 3.33 -15.56
N THR A 729 -27.71 4.34 -16.42
CA THR A 729 -27.11 4.18 -17.75
C THR A 729 -25.63 4.45 -17.65
N VAL A 730 -24.81 3.47 -18.03
CA VAL A 730 -23.35 3.56 -17.99
C VAL A 730 -22.80 3.52 -19.41
N VAL A 731 -21.92 4.46 -19.73
CA VAL A 731 -21.21 4.50 -21.00
C VAL A 731 -19.79 4.03 -20.78
N LEU A 732 -19.42 2.97 -21.49
CA LEU A 732 -18.08 2.40 -21.53
C LEU A 732 -17.44 2.67 -22.89
N GLN A 733 -16.11 2.77 -22.93
CA GLN A 733 -15.35 2.81 -24.15
C GLN A 733 -14.37 1.63 -24.20
N ARG A 734 -14.41 0.88 -25.30
CA ARG A 734 -13.56 -0.28 -25.59
C ARG A 734 -12.85 -0.05 -26.91
N GLY A 735 -11.60 0.40 -26.85
CA GLY A 735 -10.91 0.93 -28.02
C GLY A 735 -11.68 2.12 -28.61
N ASP A 736 -12.07 2.02 -29.88
CA ASP A 736 -12.87 3.05 -30.57
C ASP A 736 -14.38 2.86 -30.41
N GLN A 737 -14.81 1.75 -29.79
CA GLN A 737 -16.23 1.45 -29.61
C GLN A 737 -16.77 2.07 -28.33
N VAL A 738 -17.89 2.79 -28.44
CA VAL A 738 -18.68 3.28 -27.31
C VAL A 738 -19.84 2.31 -27.06
N ILE A 739 -19.97 1.84 -25.82
CA ILE A 739 -20.99 0.87 -25.39
C ILE A 739 -21.84 1.53 -24.31
N SER A 740 -23.15 1.63 -24.53
CA SER A 740 -24.10 2.11 -23.52
C SER A 740 -24.85 0.94 -22.90
N VAL A 741 -24.84 0.84 -21.58
CA VAL A 741 -25.37 -0.30 -20.81
C VAL A 741 -26.27 0.23 -19.71
N THR A 742 -27.46 -0.33 -19.54
CA THR A 742 -28.28 -0.10 -18.34
C THR A 742 -27.90 -1.12 -17.28
N ALA A 743 -27.50 -0.65 -16.10
CA ALA A 743 -27.05 -1.47 -14.99
C ALA A 743 -27.89 -1.25 -13.73
N THR A 744 -28.18 -2.33 -13.00
CA THR A 744 -28.92 -2.26 -11.74
C THR A 744 -27.95 -2.16 -10.57
N LEU A 745 -28.17 -1.22 -9.66
CA LEU A 745 -27.30 -0.98 -8.52
C LEU A 745 -27.45 -2.08 -7.47
N LEU A 746 -26.31 -2.61 -7.02
CA LEU A 746 -26.24 -3.72 -6.08
C LEU A 746 -26.05 -3.24 -4.64
N ASN A 747 -26.50 -4.07 -3.71
CA ASN A 747 -26.11 -3.96 -2.30
C ASN A 747 -24.68 -4.49 -2.08
N ARG A 748 -23.99 -3.99 -1.06
CA ARG A 748 -22.67 -4.46 -0.61
C ARG A 748 -22.63 -5.97 -0.30
N ARG A 749 -23.75 -6.58 0.09
CA ARG A 749 -23.83 -8.04 0.38
C ARG A 749 -24.03 -8.92 -0.86
N ALA A 750 -24.66 -8.43 -1.91
CA ALA A 750 -25.07 -9.29 -3.05
C ALA A 750 -23.94 -9.60 -4.05
N ALA A 751 -22.86 -8.80 -4.11
CA ALA A 751 -21.77 -9.05 -5.07
C ALA A 751 -20.74 -10.09 -4.58
N GLY A 752 -20.93 -10.66 -3.38
CA GLY A 752 -20.06 -11.71 -2.82
C GLY A 752 -20.81 -12.93 -2.28
N ALA A 753 -22.14 -13.00 -2.44
CA ALA A 753 -22.95 -14.14 -2.02
C ALA A 753 -23.68 -14.70 -3.23
N ALA A 754 -23.32 -15.92 -3.63
CA ALA A 754 -24.11 -16.72 -4.57
C ALA A 754 -25.44 -17.14 -3.90
N PRO A 755 -26.53 -17.34 -4.66
CA PRO A 755 -27.67 -18.14 -4.21
C PRO A 755 -27.29 -19.62 -4.04
#